data_AF-A0AAV9JNS6-F1
#
_entry.id   AF-A0AAV9JNS6-F1
#
_cell.length_a   1.000
_cell.length_b   1.000
_cell.length_c   1.000
_cell.angle_alpha   90.00
_cell.angle_beta   90.00
_cell.angle_gamma   90.00
#
_symmetry.space_group_name_H-M   'P 1'
#
loop_
_entity.id
_entity.type
_entity.pdbx_description
1 polymer ?
#
loop_
_entity_poly.entity_id
_entity_poly.type
_entity_poly.pdbx_seq_one_letter_code
_entity_poly.pdbx_strand_id
1 'polypeptide(L)'
;MLQRTLGRSLPIPSTPPPVLQCTICTCRCGTVLRSNGPRTEQRRTKGGLSARRAPTTLRQAQRMEPLPLSPAQVRLRDEAAERDKSKHYRSIQQLYADGQVSMTPDAGVEFLNEFATLTAGVKGKNVVDVAKFKGLVKEYELGARDLWALAFMLLRWVEEDRALGKKLLFTLSAAGHEEATMRILNHALLGNKTQPNLLRSSEVLYARGHLREIARKGENYRAMVLEGKIAYELGDDDYAIQMWEQAMDASVAVSEEEASLKAQGTTKTTELRALHRRTERDLSELSSPWIELTMIHYERYARHWQRNGFALALAEREKARKANEIGCGQDDPTSHYHAAEFFKDYNNDGSVKHTSSWLYHMTKAAATSHVKAAHGLAEFYASSGWKYIEDEPPDHVKPTPFDSYPAPSSTTGSESNNLSSWRSLLGLDVSAPVQLDPKESMFNTAAFPSTPIARWKLAIRWLEPAIAYMYAPSYLLTAKMLLEKDLWGQAHAPGAALKLSPDRYTFASKEDYEANRPIERPAEPVRPDEPNPAYSPSEAQDWLRNIFYAAEACKRRQEYLRHAQAVIRKEHITSGEAEDFADHLPEDVSVHVRKWLQFPYVREMWEGDIDGLLKEAKEICEREGWDMYNEVGGLMYRHGLGQQRGGDTPPVTLASAMARSGR
;
A
#
# COMPACT_ATOMS: atom_id res chain seq x y z
N MET A 1 12.10 -3.95 32.10
CA MET A 1 12.36 -4.92 31.02
C MET A 1 12.71 -4.11 29.79
N LEU A 2 13.99 -3.92 29.51
CA LEU A 2 14.45 -2.93 28.53
C LEU A 2 14.62 -3.60 27.16
N GLN A 3 13.85 -3.17 26.15
CA GLN A 3 14.09 -3.52 24.74
C GLN A 3 15.49 -3.05 24.32
N ARG A 4 16.18 -3.82 23.49
CA ARG A 4 17.44 -3.36 22.88
C ARG A 4 17.07 -2.39 21.76
N THR A 5 17.42 -1.11 21.93
CA THR A 5 17.36 -0.15 20.82
C THR A 5 18.47 -0.49 19.82
N LEU A 6 18.10 -0.97 18.65
CA LEU A 6 19.00 -1.04 17.51
C LEU A 6 19.38 0.40 17.14
N GLY A 7 20.63 0.82 17.44
CA GLY A 7 21.18 2.12 17.03
C GLY A 7 20.35 3.37 17.38
N ARG A 8 20.29 3.75 18.67
CA ARG A 8 19.86 5.04 19.28
C ARG A 8 18.88 5.96 18.51
N SER A 9 17.67 6.09 19.06
CA SER A 9 16.86 7.31 19.05
C SER A 9 16.84 7.99 20.44
N LEU A 10 16.77 9.33 20.46
CA LEU A 10 16.84 10.19 21.64
C LEU A 10 15.57 10.11 22.53
N PRO A 11 15.64 10.44 23.83
CA PRO A 11 14.48 10.39 24.73
C PRO A 11 13.43 11.46 24.39
N ILE A 12 12.16 11.05 24.28
CA ILE A 12 11.00 11.90 24.01
C ILE A 12 10.25 12.14 25.34
N PRO A 13 9.91 13.40 25.71
CA PRO A 13 9.04 13.68 26.86
C PRO A 13 7.56 13.47 26.51
N SER A 14 6.75 12.99 27.48
CA SER A 14 5.28 12.86 27.54
C SER A 14 4.53 12.95 26.19
N THR A 15 4.10 11.79 25.70
CA THR A 15 3.73 11.55 24.29
C THR A 15 2.40 12.19 23.88
N PRO A 16 2.38 13.11 22.89
CA PRO A 16 1.21 13.31 22.03
C PRO A 16 0.93 12.03 21.22
N PRO A 17 -0.28 11.86 20.63
CA PRO A 17 -0.55 10.72 19.74
C PRO A 17 0.53 10.66 18.65
N PRO A 18 0.85 9.47 18.09
CA PRO A 18 1.74 9.39 16.94
C PRO A 18 1.24 10.40 15.93
N VAL A 19 2.07 11.40 15.64
CA VAL A 19 1.80 12.31 14.53
C VAL A 19 1.78 11.37 13.35
N LEU A 20 0.59 11.07 12.82
CA LEU A 20 0.48 10.61 11.45
C LEU A 20 1.32 11.62 10.68
N GLN A 21 2.50 11.19 10.21
CA GLN A 21 3.16 11.94 9.16
C GLN A 21 2.12 11.96 8.06
N CYS A 22 1.43 13.10 8.00
CA CYS A 22 0.42 13.33 7.00
C CYS A 22 1.16 13.14 5.69
N THR A 23 0.90 12.03 5.01
CA THR A 23 1.29 11.82 3.61
C THR A 23 0.62 12.86 2.71
N ILE A 24 -0.21 13.75 3.28
CA ILE A 24 -0.86 14.90 2.66
C ILE A 24 -0.35 16.22 3.30
N CYS A 25 0.97 16.42 3.41
CA CYS A 25 1.56 17.77 3.28
C CYS A 25 3.08 17.78 3.09
N THR A 26 3.54 17.39 1.90
CA THR A 26 4.83 17.84 1.37
C THR A 26 4.61 18.74 0.16
N CYS A 27 3.71 19.72 0.28
CA CYS A 27 3.75 20.85 -0.63
C CYS A 27 4.93 21.75 -0.21
N ARG A 28 5.99 21.71 -1.01
CA ARG A 28 7.12 22.66 -0.95
C ARG A 28 6.78 23.97 -1.68
N CYS A 29 5.49 24.31 -1.81
CA CYS A 29 5.01 25.59 -2.34
C CYS A 29 4.22 26.32 -1.23
N GLY A 30 4.89 27.21 -0.51
CA GLY A 30 4.30 27.98 0.58
C GLY A 30 3.03 28.73 0.17
N THR A 31 1.87 28.15 0.45
CA THR A 31 0.58 28.83 0.39
C THR A 31 -0.19 28.48 1.66
N VAL A 32 0.00 29.33 2.67
CA VAL A 32 -0.82 29.38 3.88
C VAL A 32 -2.24 29.75 3.46
N LEU A 33 -3.21 28.83 3.61
CA LEU A 33 -4.62 29.18 3.51
C LEU A 33 -5.00 30.00 4.74
N ARG A 34 -5.08 31.31 4.55
CA ARG A 34 -5.59 32.28 5.52
C ARG A 34 -7.10 32.12 5.70
N SER A 35 -7.49 32.32 6.95
CA SER A 35 -8.82 32.59 7.50
C SER A 35 -9.69 33.52 6.65
N ASN A 36 -10.99 33.18 6.59
CA ASN A 36 -12.06 33.99 6.05
C ASN A 36 -12.18 35.37 6.74
N GLY A 37 -12.22 36.43 5.93
CA GLY A 37 -12.52 37.81 6.32
C GLY A 37 -12.77 38.66 5.05
N PRO A 38 -13.61 39.71 5.12
CA PRO A 38 -14.54 40.06 4.03
C PRO A 38 -13.97 40.95 2.92
N ARG A 39 -14.63 40.81 1.76
CA ARG A 39 -14.57 41.63 0.54
C ARG A 39 -14.21 43.10 0.78
N THR A 40 -13.19 43.56 0.06
CA THR A 40 -13.03 44.98 -0.30
C THR A 40 -12.90 45.10 -1.81
N GLU A 41 -13.78 45.92 -2.38
CA GLU A 41 -13.79 46.37 -3.76
C GLU A 41 -12.47 47.06 -4.11
N GLN A 42 -11.82 46.66 -5.22
CA GLN A 42 -10.91 47.55 -5.93
C GLN A 42 -11.08 47.46 -7.44
N ARG A 43 -11.80 48.48 -7.93
CA ARG A 43 -11.47 49.35 -9.07
C ARG A 43 -10.92 48.71 -10.34
N ARG A 44 -11.79 48.76 -11.35
CA ARG A 44 -11.48 49.00 -12.77
C ARG A 44 -10.31 49.98 -12.95
N THR A 45 -9.28 49.52 -13.66
CA THR A 45 -8.48 50.38 -14.55
C THR A 45 -8.47 49.77 -15.95
N LYS A 46 -9.14 50.49 -16.86
CA LYS A 46 -9.02 50.36 -18.31
C LYS A 46 -7.62 50.78 -18.75
N GLY A 47 -7.10 50.12 -19.77
CA GLY A 47 -5.85 50.43 -20.48
C GLY A 47 -5.16 49.12 -20.83
N GLY A 48 -5.35 48.53 -22.01
CA GLY A 48 -5.15 49.15 -23.31
C GLY A 48 -3.69 48.94 -23.70
N LEU A 49 -3.39 47.80 -24.33
CA LEU A 49 -2.36 47.61 -25.37
C LEU A 49 -2.49 46.18 -25.91
N SER A 50 -3.19 46.09 -27.05
CA SER A 50 -3.31 44.91 -27.88
C SER A 50 -1.94 44.55 -28.44
N ALA A 51 -1.27 43.58 -27.83
CA ALA A 51 -0.18 42.87 -28.47
C ALA A 51 -0.80 42.00 -29.57
N ARG A 52 -0.60 42.40 -30.83
CA ARG A 52 -0.92 41.57 -32.00
C ARG A 52 -0.19 40.24 -31.87
N ARG A 53 -0.90 39.21 -31.39
CA ARG A 53 -0.46 37.81 -31.51
C ARG A 53 -0.30 37.52 -33.00
N ALA A 54 0.90 37.09 -33.39
CA ALA A 54 1.15 36.53 -34.71
C ALA A 54 0.12 35.41 -34.97
N PRO A 55 -0.36 35.23 -36.22
CA PRO A 55 -1.26 34.14 -36.54
C PRO A 55 -0.56 32.83 -36.19
N THR A 56 -1.13 32.09 -35.24
CA THR A 56 -0.65 30.76 -34.90
C THR A 56 -0.64 29.90 -36.16
N THR A 57 0.45 29.15 -36.34
CA THR A 57 0.69 28.15 -37.39
C THR A 57 -0.49 27.17 -37.61
N LEU A 58 -1.37 27.02 -36.61
CA LEU A 58 -2.66 26.34 -36.67
C LEU A 58 -3.62 26.85 -37.76
N ARG A 59 -3.66 28.16 -38.06
CA ARG A 59 -4.50 28.69 -39.15
C ARG A 59 -3.97 28.36 -40.54
N GLN A 60 -2.68 28.00 -40.65
CA GLN A 60 -2.07 27.58 -41.92
C GLN A 60 -2.32 26.08 -42.18
N ALA A 61 -2.34 25.25 -41.13
CA ALA A 61 -2.76 23.85 -41.22
C ALA A 61 -4.25 23.69 -41.56
N GLN A 62 -5.10 24.61 -41.10
CA GLN A 62 -6.54 24.62 -41.38
C GLN A 62 -6.93 25.02 -42.81
N ARG A 63 -5.98 25.55 -43.61
CA ARG A 63 -6.19 25.90 -45.03
C ARG A 63 -5.62 24.89 -46.01
N MET A 64 -4.94 23.84 -45.53
CA MET A 64 -4.54 22.74 -46.39
C MET A 64 -5.74 21.81 -46.54
N GLU A 65 -6.42 21.91 -47.68
CA GLU A 65 -7.33 20.85 -48.12
C GLU A 65 -6.60 19.49 -47.97
N PRO A 66 -7.28 18.43 -47.50
CA PRO A 66 -6.66 17.12 -47.38
C PRO A 66 -6.17 16.69 -48.76
N LEU A 67 -4.86 16.69 -48.95
CA LEU A 67 -4.23 16.18 -50.17
C LEU A 67 -4.77 14.76 -50.41
N PRO A 68 -5.34 14.47 -51.60
CA PRO A 68 -5.79 13.12 -51.92
C PRO A 68 -4.59 12.19 -51.80
N LEU A 69 -4.74 11.15 -50.98
CA LEU A 69 -3.69 10.17 -50.73
C LEU A 69 -3.25 9.56 -52.05
N SER A 70 -1.94 9.46 -52.27
CA SER A 70 -1.42 8.75 -53.44
C SER A 70 -1.85 7.27 -53.40
N PRO A 71 -2.01 6.58 -54.55
CA PRO A 71 -2.38 5.17 -54.58
C PRO A 71 -1.47 4.27 -53.73
N ALA A 72 -0.19 4.63 -53.58
CA ALA A 72 0.76 3.93 -52.70
C ALA A 72 0.45 4.15 -51.21
N GLN A 73 0.06 5.37 -50.81
CA GLN A 73 -0.36 5.68 -49.45
C GLN A 73 -1.74 5.06 -49.11
N VAL A 74 -2.64 4.96 -50.09
CA VAL A 74 -3.90 4.22 -49.94
C VAL A 74 -3.62 2.74 -49.69
N ARG A 75 -2.75 2.09 -50.49
CA ARG A 75 -2.34 0.69 -50.25
C ARG A 75 -1.70 0.49 -48.88
N LEU A 76 -0.77 1.35 -48.46
CA LEU A 76 -0.16 1.27 -47.13
C LEU A 76 -1.18 1.44 -46.00
N ARG A 77 -2.19 2.29 -46.19
CA ARG A 77 -3.28 2.48 -45.24
C ARG A 77 -4.21 1.26 -45.21
N ASP A 78 -4.51 0.67 -46.36
CA ASP A 78 -5.32 -0.55 -46.47
C ASP A 78 -4.61 -1.75 -45.84
N GLU A 79 -3.29 -1.90 -46.07
CA GLU A 79 -2.46 -2.92 -45.43
C GLU A 79 -2.36 -2.75 -43.92
N ALA A 80 -2.27 -1.51 -43.42
CA ALA A 80 -2.30 -1.23 -41.98
C ALA A 80 -3.67 -1.59 -41.38
N ALA A 81 -4.78 -1.19 -42.03
CA ALA A 81 -6.13 -1.52 -41.60
C ALA A 81 -6.38 -3.04 -41.56
N GLU A 82 -5.87 -3.81 -42.53
CA GLU A 82 -5.97 -5.27 -42.52
C GLU A 82 -5.11 -5.94 -41.43
N ARG A 83 -3.94 -5.37 -41.12
CA ARG A 83 -3.14 -5.83 -39.96
C ARG A 83 -3.86 -5.58 -38.64
N ASP A 84 -4.50 -4.44 -38.47
CA ASP A 84 -5.21 -4.11 -37.24
C ASP A 84 -6.48 -4.94 -37.06
N LYS A 85 -7.24 -5.15 -38.15
CA LYS A 85 -8.33 -6.15 -38.16
C LYS A 85 -7.83 -7.53 -37.75
N SER A 86 -6.68 -7.95 -38.25
CA SER A 86 -6.08 -9.25 -37.88
C SER A 86 -5.67 -9.33 -36.40
N LYS A 87 -5.18 -8.23 -35.80
CA LYS A 87 -4.85 -8.17 -34.35
C LYS A 87 -6.12 -8.23 -33.49
N HIS A 88 -7.14 -7.44 -33.82
CA HIS A 88 -8.43 -7.44 -33.12
C HIS A 88 -9.08 -8.81 -33.20
N TYR A 89 -9.13 -9.39 -34.40
CA TYR A 89 -9.71 -10.71 -34.61
C TYR A 89 -9.06 -11.77 -33.73
N ARG A 90 -7.72 -11.86 -33.71
CA ARG A 90 -7.00 -12.84 -32.86
C ARG A 90 -7.29 -12.64 -31.37
N SER A 91 -7.33 -11.39 -30.93
CA SER A 91 -7.58 -11.05 -29.52
C SER A 91 -9.00 -11.42 -29.10
N ILE A 92 -10.00 -11.11 -29.93
CA ILE A 92 -11.40 -11.45 -29.67
C ILE A 92 -11.62 -12.96 -29.79
N GLN A 93 -10.97 -13.63 -30.76
CA GLN A 93 -10.99 -15.08 -30.89
C GLN A 93 -10.47 -15.78 -29.64
N GLN A 94 -9.41 -15.27 -29.02
CA GLN A 94 -8.90 -15.79 -27.76
C GLN A 94 -9.91 -15.59 -26.62
N LEU A 95 -10.49 -14.39 -26.49
CA LEU A 95 -11.53 -14.12 -25.49
C LEU A 95 -12.76 -15.04 -25.66
N TYR A 96 -13.15 -15.30 -26.90
CA TYR A 96 -14.26 -16.19 -27.24
C TYR A 96 -13.93 -17.64 -26.89
N ALA A 97 -12.74 -18.13 -27.27
CA ALA A 97 -12.28 -19.48 -26.95
C ALA A 97 -12.18 -19.72 -25.43
N ASP A 98 -11.80 -18.70 -24.66
CA ASP A 98 -11.74 -18.73 -23.20
C ASP A 98 -13.12 -18.60 -22.52
N GLY A 99 -14.21 -18.47 -23.29
CA GLY A 99 -15.56 -18.24 -22.78
C GLY A 99 -15.70 -16.92 -22.01
N GLN A 100 -14.84 -15.94 -22.29
CA GLN A 100 -14.87 -14.63 -21.66
C GLN A 100 -15.93 -13.70 -22.26
N VAL A 101 -16.23 -13.89 -23.54
CA VAL A 101 -17.24 -13.18 -24.32
C VAL A 101 -18.18 -14.16 -25.01
N SER A 102 -19.41 -13.75 -25.23
CA SER A 102 -20.42 -14.49 -25.99
C SER A 102 -20.42 -14.14 -27.48
N MET A 103 -19.91 -12.96 -27.84
CA MET A 103 -19.90 -12.48 -29.23
C MET A 103 -18.96 -13.31 -30.11
N THR A 104 -19.31 -13.48 -31.39
CA THR A 104 -18.39 -14.06 -32.37
C THR A 104 -17.25 -13.10 -32.69
N PRO A 105 -16.05 -13.59 -33.08
CA PRO A 105 -14.94 -12.74 -33.45
C PRO A 105 -15.26 -11.76 -34.58
N ASP A 106 -16.03 -12.20 -35.58
CA ASP A 106 -16.46 -11.35 -36.70
C ASP A 106 -17.36 -10.20 -36.22
N ALA A 107 -18.40 -10.49 -35.43
CA ALA A 107 -19.29 -9.47 -34.89
C ALA A 107 -18.55 -8.45 -34.02
N GLY A 108 -17.57 -8.90 -33.23
CA GLY A 108 -16.74 -8.02 -32.42
C GLY A 108 -15.88 -7.07 -33.26
N VAL A 109 -15.23 -7.58 -34.32
CA VAL A 109 -14.40 -6.75 -35.22
C VAL A 109 -15.25 -5.76 -36.01
N GLU A 110 -16.39 -6.20 -36.55
CA GLU A 110 -17.32 -5.33 -37.29
C GLU A 110 -17.87 -4.21 -36.40
N PHE A 111 -18.32 -4.54 -35.19
CA PHE A 111 -18.74 -3.56 -34.21
C PHE A 111 -17.64 -2.52 -33.91
N LEU A 112 -16.38 -2.95 -33.73
CA LEU A 112 -15.28 -2.03 -33.47
C LEU A 112 -15.00 -1.09 -34.66
N ASN A 113 -15.10 -1.58 -35.89
CA ASN A 113 -14.94 -0.76 -37.10
C ASN A 113 -16.06 0.29 -37.23
N GLU A 114 -17.31 -0.11 -36.97
CA GLU A 114 -18.44 0.81 -37.02
C GLU A 114 -18.40 1.83 -35.87
N PHE A 115 -18.02 1.37 -34.67
CA PHE A 115 -17.81 2.24 -33.53
C PHE A 115 -16.68 3.25 -33.80
N ALA A 116 -15.56 2.82 -34.39
CA ALA A 116 -14.48 3.71 -34.80
C ALA A 116 -14.99 4.79 -35.77
N THR A 117 -15.85 4.42 -36.72
CA THR A 117 -16.49 5.36 -37.65
C THR A 117 -17.38 6.38 -36.92
N LEU A 118 -18.17 5.95 -35.94
CA LEU A 118 -18.94 6.86 -35.08
C LEU A 118 -18.03 7.81 -34.29
N THR A 119 -16.91 7.33 -33.76
CA THR A 119 -16.00 8.16 -32.97
C THR A 119 -15.24 9.20 -33.79
N ALA A 120 -15.00 8.94 -35.09
CA ALA A 120 -14.34 9.88 -35.99
C ALA A 120 -15.17 11.16 -36.23
N GLY A 121 -16.50 11.04 -36.14
CA GLY A 121 -17.44 12.17 -36.25
C GLY A 121 -17.48 13.09 -35.01
N VAL A 122 -16.88 12.67 -33.89
CA VAL A 122 -16.95 13.40 -32.61
C VAL A 122 -15.53 13.78 -32.14
N LYS A 123 -14.98 14.84 -32.74
CA LYS A 123 -13.67 15.38 -32.34
C LYS A 123 -13.78 16.16 -31.02
N GLY A 124 -12.92 15.84 -30.06
CA GLY A 124 -12.80 16.55 -28.78
C GLY A 124 -13.81 16.15 -27.70
N LYS A 125 -14.67 15.15 -27.92
CA LYS A 125 -15.51 14.56 -26.86
C LYS A 125 -15.15 13.08 -26.67
N ASN A 126 -15.28 12.62 -25.43
CA ASN A 126 -15.04 11.22 -25.06
C ASN A 126 -16.27 10.33 -25.24
N VAL A 127 -17.44 10.90 -25.50
CA VAL A 127 -18.72 10.20 -25.58
C VAL A 127 -19.29 10.39 -26.99
N VAL A 128 -19.68 9.28 -27.64
CA VAL A 128 -20.45 9.33 -28.89
C VAL A 128 -21.95 9.42 -28.62
N ASP A 129 -22.75 9.64 -29.66
CA ASP A 129 -24.21 9.64 -29.54
C ASP A 129 -24.71 8.31 -28.96
N VAL A 130 -25.32 8.35 -27.76
CA VAL A 130 -25.75 7.17 -27.01
C VAL A 130 -26.86 6.42 -27.74
N ALA A 131 -27.74 7.10 -28.49
CA ALA A 131 -28.80 6.44 -29.23
C ALA A 131 -28.23 5.64 -30.41
N LYS A 132 -27.28 6.22 -31.14
CA LYS A 132 -26.56 5.52 -32.23
C LYS A 132 -25.74 4.35 -31.70
N PHE A 133 -25.06 4.54 -30.57
CA PHE A 133 -24.32 3.47 -29.90
C PHE A 133 -25.23 2.32 -29.49
N LYS A 134 -26.39 2.59 -28.86
CA LYS A 134 -27.38 1.57 -28.51
C LYS A 134 -27.94 0.85 -29.74
N GLY A 135 -28.04 1.55 -30.88
CA GLY A 135 -28.36 0.97 -32.19
C GLY A 135 -27.33 -0.08 -32.60
N LEU A 136 -26.04 0.26 -32.61
CA LEU A 136 -24.96 -0.68 -32.92
C LEU A 136 -24.92 -1.87 -31.98
N VAL A 137 -25.05 -1.65 -30.67
CA VAL A 137 -25.07 -2.73 -29.68
C VAL A 137 -26.18 -3.73 -29.97
N LYS A 138 -27.35 -3.25 -30.38
CA LYS A 138 -28.50 -4.09 -30.72
C LYS A 138 -28.30 -4.83 -32.05
N GLU A 139 -27.72 -4.18 -33.04
CA GLU A 139 -27.44 -4.76 -34.36
C GLU A 139 -26.49 -5.95 -34.29
N TYR A 140 -25.45 -5.85 -33.46
CA TYR A 140 -24.46 -6.91 -33.26
C TYR A 140 -24.77 -7.83 -32.07
N GLU A 141 -25.95 -7.69 -31.45
CA GLU A 141 -26.42 -8.50 -30.31
C GLU A 141 -25.42 -8.58 -29.14
N LEU A 142 -24.68 -7.50 -28.87
CA LEU A 142 -23.61 -7.51 -27.88
C LEU A 142 -24.15 -7.34 -26.45
N GLY A 143 -23.77 -8.24 -25.56
CA GLY A 143 -24.06 -8.12 -24.12
C GLY A 143 -23.20 -7.08 -23.41
N ALA A 144 -23.60 -6.66 -22.20
CA ALA A 144 -22.79 -5.76 -21.37
C ALA A 144 -21.38 -6.33 -21.08
N ARG A 145 -21.29 -7.65 -20.88
CA ARG A 145 -20.04 -8.38 -20.69
C ARG A 145 -19.12 -8.31 -21.91
N ASP A 146 -19.69 -8.41 -23.10
CA ASP A 146 -18.97 -8.33 -24.38
C ASP A 146 -18.36 -6.94 -24.56
N LEU A 147 -19.18 -5.90 -24.40
CA LEU A 147 -18.74 -4.51 -24.52
C LEU A 147 -17.66 -4.14 -23.50
N TRP A 148 -17.80 -4.64 -22.26
CA TRP A 148 -16.79 -4.47 -21.23
C TRP A 148 -15.45 -5.10 -21.62
N ALA A 149 -15.48 -6.34 -22.11
CA ALA A 149 -14.29 -7.05 -22.55
C ALA A 149 -13.60 -6.35 -23.74
N LEU A 150 -14.36 -5.85 -24.71
CA LEU A 150 -13.81 -5.07 -25.83
C LEU A 150 -13.15 -3.78 -25.36
N ALA A 151 -13.82 -2.99 -24.51
CA ALA A 151 -13.24 -1.75 -23.98
C ALA A 151 -11.92 -2.02 -23.26
N PHE A 152 -11.85 -3.11 -22.49
CA PHE A 152 -10.66 -3.49 -21.77
C PHE A 152 -9.53 -4.01 -22.67
N MET A 153 -9.89 -4.80 -23.69
CA MET A 153 -8.95 -5.30 -24.70
C MET A 153 -8.27 -4.14 -25.43
N LEU A 154 -9.04 -3.13 -25.86
CA LEU A 154 -8.52 -1.93 -26.51
C LEU A 154 -7.64 -1.08 -25.57
N LEU A 155 -7.95 -1.02 -24.28
CA LEU A 155 -7.15 -0.28 -23.31
C LEU A 155 -5.82 -0.98 -22.97
N ARG A 156 -5.75 -2.31 -23.04
CA ARG A 156 -4.61 -3.09 -22.51
C ARG A 156 -3.76 -3.77 -23.58
N TRP A 157 -4.35 -4.28 -24.64
CA TRP A 157 -3.69 -5.20 -25.58
C TRP A 157 -3.34 -4.55 -26.92
N VAL A 158 -3.99 -3.44 -27.28
CA VAL A 158 -3.76 -2.74 -28.54
C VAL A 158 -3.44 -1.28 -28.23
N GLU A 159 -2.14 -0.96 -28.07
CA GLU A 159 -1.70 0.39 -27.66
C GLU A 159 -2.16 1.49 -28.63
N GLU A 160 -2.21 1.17 -29.92
CA GLU A 160 -2.63 2.08 -31.00
C GLU A 160 -4.12 2.47 -30.88
N ASP A 161 -4.95 1.66 -30.23
CA ASP A 161 -6.40 1.83 -30.12
C ASP A 161 -6.89 2.22 -28.71
N ARG A 162 -5.99 2.59 -27.80
CA ARG A 162 -6.38 3.03 -26.44
C ARG A 162 -7.38 4.18 -26.44
N ALA A 163 -7.23 5.14 -27.36
CA ALA A 163 -8.16 6.25 -27.52
C ALA A 163 -9.58 5.76 -27.88
N LEU A 164 -9.67 4.73 -28.72
CA LEU A 164 -10.94 4.08 -29.07
C LEU A 164 -11.53 3.35 -27.86
N GLY A 165 -10.70 2.60 -27.12
CA GLY A 165 -11.09 1.93 -25.88
C GLY A 165 -11.59 2.89 -24.80
N LYS A 166 -10.93 4.04 -24.63
CA LYS A 166 -11.36 5.12 -23.74
C LYS A 166 -12.71 5.67 -24.16
N LYS A 167 -12.91 5.98 -25.45
CA LYS A 167 -14.22 6.44 -25.94
C LYS A 167 -15.32 5.41 -25.74
N LEU A 168 -15.03 4.13 -25.95
CA LEU A 168 -15.97 3.05 -25.69
C LEU A 168 -16.36 3.01 -24.20
N LEU A 169 -15.39 3.09 -23.30
CA LEU A 169 -15.62 3.10 -21.85
C LEU A 169 -16.48 4.30 -21.40
N PHE A 170 -16.16 5.51 -21.85
CA PHE A 170 -16.95 6.71 -21.55
C PHE A 170 -18.36 6.64 -22.15
N THR A 171 -18.51 6.09 -23.35
CA THR A 171 -19.82 5.88 -23.97
C THR A 171 -20.64 4.83 -23.21
N LEU A 172 -20.01 3.77 -22.71
CA LEU A 172 -20.67 2.77 -21.85
C LEU A 172 -21.19 3.40 -20.55
N SER A 173 -20.39 4.26 -19.90
CA SER A 173 -20.83 5.02 -18.74
C SER A 173 -22.04 5.89 -19.07
N ALA A 174 -22.02 6.61 -20.21
CA ALA A 174 -23.14 7.40 -20.70
C ALA A 174 -24.38 6.57 -21.12
N ALA A 175 -24.19 5.31 -21.45
CA ALA A 175 -25.27 4.38 -21.74
C ALA A 175 -25.94 3.79 -20.48
N GLY A 176 -25.39 4.03 -19.29
CA GLY A 176 -25.90 3.54 -18.01
C GLY A 176 -25.12 2.36 -17.43
N HIS A 177 -23.93 2.02 -17.96
CA HIS A 177 -23.13 0.92 -17.42
C HIS A 177 -22.42 1.34 -16.13
N GLU A 178 -22.79 0.73 -15.01
CA GLU A 178 -22.29 1.10 -13.68
C GLU A 178 -20.78 0.86 -13.55
N GLU A 179 -20.28 -0.31 -13.94
CA GLU A 179 -18.85 -0.62 -13.83
C GLU A 179 -17.95 0.28 -14.70
N ALA A 180 -18.43 0.72 -15.86
CA ALA A 180 -17.71 1.71 -16.66
C ALA A 180 -17.58 3.04 -15.93
N THR A 181 -18.64 3.43 -15.24
CA THR A 181 -18.66 4.65 -14.43
C THR A 181 -17.69 4.54 -13.24
N MET A 182 -17.74 3.42 -12.50
CA MET A 182 -16.83 3.19 -11.38
C MET A 182 -15.37 3.13 -11.84
N ARG A 183 -15.06 2.44 -12.93
CA ARG A 183 -13.69 2.38 -13.48
C ARG A 183 -13.13 3.73 -13.91
N ILE A 184 -13.92 4.53 -14.63
CA ILE A 184 -13.51 5.89 -15.04
C ILE A 184 -13.17 6.74 -13.82
N LEU A 185 -14.04 6.71 -12.82
CA LEU A 185 -13.89 7.55 -11.64
C LEU A 185 -12.84 7.05 -10.66
N ASN A 186 -12.62 5.73 -10.59
CA ASN A 186 -11.52 5.17 -9.85
C ASN A 186 -10.18 5.59 -10.46
N HIS A 187 -10.05 5.53 -11.79
CA HIS A 187 -8.87 6.06 -12.48
C HIS A 187 -8.70 7.57 -12.25
N ALA A 188 -9.79 8.33 -12.29
CA ALA A 188 -9.75 9.77 -12.02
C ALA A 188 -9.37 10.09 -10.56
N LEU A 189 -9.75 9.23 -9.61
CA LEU A 189 -9.39 9.33 -8.20
C LEU A 189 -7.89 9.11 -8.00
N LEU A 190 -7.36 8.01 -8.56
CA LEU A 190 -5.92 7.73 -8.53
C LEU A 190 -5.12 8.86 -9.18
N GLY A 191 -5.60 9.37 -10.32
CA GLY A 191 -4.94 10.48 -11.01
C GLY A 191 -5.10 11.85 -10.44
N ASN A 192 -6.04 12.05 -9.51
CA ASN A 192 -6.11 13.31 -8.80
C ASN A 192 -4.84 13.56 -7.96
N LYS A 193 -4.14 12.50 -7.53
CA LYS A 193 -2.84 12.59 -6.83
C LYS A 193 -1.76 13.22 -7.71
N THR A 194 -1.72 12.86 -9.00
CA THR A 194 -0.71 13.35 -9.95
C THR A 194 -1.15 14.65 -10.63
N GLN A 195 -2.46 14.85 -10.78
CA GLN A 195 -3.11 15.97 -11.46
C GLN A 195 -4.22 16.57 -10.59
N PRO A 196 -3.89 17.57 -9.76
CA PRO A 196 -4.87 18.24 -8.92
C PRO A 196 -6.01 18.81 -9.77
N ASN A 197 -7.25 18.55 -9.35
CA ASN A 197 -8.51 18.94 -10.02
C ASN A 197 -9.00 18.01 -11.14
N LEU A 198 -8.39 16.82 -11.34
CA LEU A 198 -8.91 15.84 -12.29
C LEU A 198 -10.38 15.46 -11.98
N LEU A 199 -10.71 15.31 -10.70
CA LEU A 199 -12.08 15.04 -10.22
C LEU A 199 -13.07 16.18 -10.50
N ARG A 200 -12.57 17.40 -10.75
CA ARG A 200 -13.36 18.59 -11.13
C ARG A 200 -13.34 18.86 -12.64
N SER A 201 -12.63 18.04 -13.41
CA SER A 201 -12.51 18.23 -14.86
C SER A 201 -13.81 17.94 -15.59
N SER A 202 -14.07 18.70 -16.65
CA SER A 202 -15.26 18.52 -17.49
C SER A 202 -15.32 17.14 -18.16
N GLU A 203 -14.17 16.46 -18.26
CA GLU A 203 -14.05 15.11 -18.80
C GLU A 203 -14.83 14.09 -17.97
N VAL A 204 -14.75 14.16 -16.64
CA VAL A 204 -15.38 13.17 -15.75
C VAL A 204 -16.69 13.66 -15.13
N LEU A 205 -17.10 14.92 -15.33
CA LEU A 205 -18.30 15.50 -14.72
C LEU A 205 -19.57 14.68 -14.97
N TYR A 206 -19.73 14.14 -16.18
CA TYR A 206 -20.89 13.30 -16.49
C TYR A 206 -20.86 11.99 -15.69
N ALA A 207 -19.74 11.27 -15.72
CA ALA A 207 -19.56 10.04 -14.96
C ALA A 207 -19.75 10.30 -13.45
N ARG A 208 -19.26 11.44 -12.95
CA ARG A 208 -19.43 11.92 -11.58
C ARG A 208 -20.91 12.09 -11.19
N GLY A 209 -21.76 12.56 -12.11
CA GLY A 209 -23.20 12.67 -11.93
C GLY A 209 -23.87 11.30 -11.88
N HIS A 210 -23.53 10.43 -12.83
CA HIS A 210 -24.06 9.06 -12.89
C HIS A 210 -23.66 8.23 -11.65
N LEU A 211 -22.43 8.37 -11.13
CA LEU A 211 -22.02 7.70 -9.90
C LEU A 211 -22.89 8.09 -8.70
N ARG A 212 -23.24 9.39 -8.56
CA ARG A 212 -24.14 9.84 -7.49
C ARG A 212 -25.52 9.23 -7.62
N GLU A 213 -26.02 9.06 -8.83
CA GLU A 213 -27.30 8.40 -9.07
C GLU A 213 -27.24 6.93 -8.67
N ILE A 214 -26.18 6.21 -9.05
CA ILE A 214 -25.98 4.80 -8.66
C ILE A 214 -25.85 4.68 -7.14
N ALA A 215 -24.99 5.48 -6.51
CA ALA A 215 -24.77 5.45 -5.06
C ALA A 215 -26.07 5.75 -4.29
N ARG A 216 -26.88 6.71 -4.74
CA ARG A 216 -28.17 7.05 -4.10
C ARG A 216 -29.23 5.95 -4.19
N LYS A 217 -29.16 5.08 -5.20
CA LYS A 217 -30.06 3.92 -5.26
C LYS A 217 -29.79 2.91 -4.14
N GLY A 218 -28.57 2.88 -3.62
CA GLY A 218 -28.17 1.98 -2.53
C GLY A 218 -27.97 0.52 -2.93
N GLU A 219 -28.18 0.16 -4.20
CA GLU A 219 -28.07 -1.22 -4.69
C GLU A 219 -26.61 -1.69 -4.85
N ASN A 220 -25.70 -0.76 -5.14
CA ASN A 220 -24.30 -1.04 -5.41
C ASN A 220 -23.39 -0.39 -4.35
N TYR A 221 -22.99 -1.18 -3.36
CA TYR A 221 -22.17 -0.69 -2.24
C TYR A 221 -20.78 -0.20 -2.68
N ARG A 222 -20.16 -0.80 -3.72
CA ARG A 222 -18.88 -0.34 -4.27
C ARG A 222 -18.98 1.06 -4.85
N ALA A 223 -20.11 1.39 -5.47
CA ALA A 223 -20.38 2.74 -5.96
C ALA A 223 -20.52 3.75 -4.80
N MET A 224 -21.15 3.36 -3.70
CA MET A 224 -21.22 4.17 -2.47
C MET A 224 -19.82 4.39 -1.88
N VAL A 225 -19.00 3.34 -1.80
CA VAL A 225 -17.61 3.44 -1.32
C VAL A 225 -16.81 4.43 -2.17
N LEU A 226 -16.86 4.29 -3.50
CA LEU A 226 -16.17 5.17 -4.43
C LEU A 226 -16.68 6.62 -4.33
N GLU A 227 -17.99 6.82 -4.18
CA GLU A 227 -18.55 8.16 -3.98
C GLU A 227 -17.99 8.80 -2.71
N GLY A 228 -17.93 8.04 -1.62
CA GLY A 228 -17.35 8.49 -0.36
C GLY A 228 -15.86 8.85 -0.49
N LYS A 229 -15.05 8.03 -1.20
CA LYS A 229 -13.64 8.34 -1.45
C LYS A 229 -13.47 9.63 -2.25
N ILE A 230 -14.30 9.86 -3.26
CA ILE A 230 -14.24 11.11 -4.03
C ILE A 230 -14.75 12.29 -3.19
N ALA A 231 -15.77 12.12 -2.36
CA ALA A 231 -16.27 13.16 -1.46
C ALA A 231 -15.19 13.60 -0.47
N TYR A 232 -14.48 12.64 0.12
CA TYR A 232 -13.35 12.87 1.01
C TYR A 232 -12.23 13.67 0.31
N GLU A 233 -11.81 13.26 -0.89
CA GLU A 233 -10.82 14.00 -1.70
C GLU A 233 -11.27 15.41 -2.09
N LEU A 234 -12.58 15.65 -2.18
CA LEU A 234 -13.14 16.97 -2.44
C LEU A 234 -13.31 17.82 -1.17
N GLY A 235 -13.05 17.26 0.01
CA GLY A 235 -13.10 17.91 1.32
C GLY A 235 -14.48 17.86 2.01
N ASP A 236 -15.35 16.93 1.62
CA ASP A 236 -16.66 16.70 2.23
C ASP A 236 -16.65 15.44 3.11
N ASP A 237 -15.99 15.55 4.27
CA ASP A 237 -15.78 14.45 5.19
C ASP A 237 -17.11 13.85 5.72
N ASP A 238 -18.13 14.68 5.97
CA ASP A 238 -19.41 14.21 6.53
C ASP A 238 -20.21 13.41 5.50
N TYR A 239 -20.23 13.86 4.25
CA TYR A 239 -20.86 13.09 3.18
C TYR A 239 -20.11 11.79 2.89
N ALA A 240 -18.77 11.80 2.98
CA ALA A 240 -17.96 10.59 2.83
C ALA A 240 -18.32 9.53 3.89
N ILE A 241 -18.38 9.92 5.17
CA ILE A 241 -18.78 9.04 6.27
C ILE A 241 -20.18 8.47 6.01
N GLN A 242 -21.14 9.33 5.62
CA GLN A 242 -22.50 8.88 5.35
C GLN A 242 -22.55 7.79 4.26
N MET A 243 -21.80 7.96 3.17
CA MET A 243 -21.77 6.96 2.08
C MET A 243 -21.13 5.65 2.53
N TRP A 244 -20.06 5.71 3.33
CA TRP A 244 -19.40 4.50 3.83
C TRP A 244 -20.21 3.77 4.90
N GLU A 245 -20.90 4.49 5.77
CA GLU A 245 -21.84 3.90 6.75
C GLU A 245 -22.99 3.19 6.02
N GLN A 246 -23.54 3.79 4.97
CA GLN A 246 -24.60 3.17 4.16
C GLN A 246 -24.12 1.93 3.39
N ALA A 247 -22.85 1.89 2.99
CA ALA A 247 -22.27 0.76 2.29
C ALA A 247 -21.94 -0.44 3.21
N MET A 248 -21.88 -0.24 4.53
CA MET A 248 -21.29 -1.20 5.48
C MET A 248 -22.00 -2.56 5.47
N ASP A 249 -23.31 -2.58 5.70
CA ASP A 249 -24.07 -3.84 5.86
C ASP A 249 -24.02 -4.70 4.59
N ALA A 250 -24.16 -4.06 3.43
CA ALA A 250 -24.08 -4.73 2.13
C ALA A 250 -22.67 -5.29 1.88
N SER A 251 -21.63 -4.54 2.28
CA SER A 251 -20.24 -4.98 2.15
C SER A 251 -19.92 -6.19 3.03
N VAL A 252 -20.43 -6.19 4.27
CA VAL A 252 -20.29 -7.31 5.21
C VAL A 252 -20.99 -8.55 4.68
N ALA A 253 -22.24 -8.43 4.22
CA ALA A 253 -22.99 -9.56 3.67
C ALA A 253 -22.27 -10.24 2.49
N VAL A 254 -21.67 -9.45 1.59
CA VAL A 254 -20.90 -9.99 0.46
C VAL A 254 -19.61 -10.67 0.93
N SER A 255 -18.91 -10.09 1.91
CA SER A 255 -17.70 -10.68 2.49
C SER A 255 -17.98 -12.02 3.18
N GLU A 256 -19.08 -12.12 3.93
CA GLU A 256 -19.53 -13.36 4.57
C GLU A 256 -19.93 -14.43 3.53
N GLU A 257 -20.63 -14.03 2.47
CA GLU A 257 -20.95 -14.92 1.35
C GLU A 257 -19.66 -15.48 0.71
N GLU A 258 -18.68 -14.62 0.42
CA GLU A 258 -17.37 -15.03 -0.11
C GLU A 258 -16.62 -15.99 0.83
N ALA A 259 -16.62 -15.70 2.13
CA ALA A 259 -15.99 -16.56 3.14
C ALA A 259 -16.68 -17.93 3.19
N SER A 260 -18.01 -17.97 3.13
CA SER A 260 -18.79 -19.21 3.13
C SER A 260 -18.49 -20.08 1.90
N LEU A 261 -18.38 -19.46 0.72
CA LEU A 261 -18.05 -20.13 -0.53
C LEU A 261 -16.61 -20.69 -0.51
N LYS A 262 -15.66 -19.96 0.08
CA LYS A 262 -14.28 -20.44 0.29
C LYS A 262 -14.25 -21.65 1.24
N ALA A 263 -15.00 -21.60 2.33
CA ALA A 263 -15.06 -22.68 3.33
C ALA A 263 -15.69 -23.98 2.78
N GLN A 264 -16.65 -23.89 1.85
CA GLN A 264 -17.27 -25.04 1.21
C GLN A 264 -16.36 -25.77 0.20
N GLY A 265 -15.11 -25.32 0.01
CA GLY A 265 -14.14 -26.01 -0.84
C GLY A 265 -14.46 -25.91 -2.33
N THR A 266 -15.35 -25.01 -2.74
CA THR A 266 -15.79 -24.78 -4.12
C THR A 266 -14.73 -24.09 -4.99
N THR A 267 -13.43 -24.31 -4.68
CA THR A 267 -12.25 -23.74 -5.33
C THR A 267 -12.10 -24.10 -6.82
N LYS A 268 -12.88 -25.06 -7.33
CA LYS A 268 -12.91 -25.44 -8.75
C LYS A 268 -14.04 -24.82 -9.56
N THR A 269 -14.99 -24.11 -8.96
CA THR A 269 -16.11 -23.56 -9.72
C THR A 269 -15.72 -22.28 -10.44
N THR A 270 -16.07 -22.24 -11.71
CA THR A 270 -16.12 -21.08 -12.61
C THR A 270 -16.73 -19.85 -11.93
N GLU A 271 -17.58 -20.04 -10.92
CA GLU A 271 -18.23 -19.01 -10.10
C GLU A 271 -17.25 -18.29 -9.18
N LEU A 272 -16.37 -18.99 -8.44
CA LEU A 272 -15.35 -18.36 -7.60
C LEU A 272 -14.32 -17.59 -8.44
N ARG A 273 -13.99 -18.10 -9.64
CA ARG A 273 -13.21 -17.34 -10.65
C ARG A 273 -13.99 -16.18 -11.27
N ALA A 274 -15.31 -16.30 -11.47
CA ALA A 274 -16.14 -15.21 -11.98
C ALA A 274 -16.32 -14.11 -10.93
N LEU A 275 -16.38 -14.47 -9.64
CA LEU A 275 -16.38 -13.56 -8.51
C LEU A 275 -15.01 -12.89 -8.38
N HIS A 276 -13.91 -13.65 -8.33
CA HIS A 276 -12.55 -13.08 -8.34
C HIS A 276 -12.30 -12.22 -9.59
N ARG A 277 -12.83 -12.56 -10.78
CA ARG A 277 -12.76 -11.70 -11.97
C ARG A 277 -13.61 -10.43 -11.86
N ARG A 278 -14.69 -10.43 -11.08
CA ARG A 278 -15.43 -9.21 -10.69
C ARG A 278 -14.61 -8.35 -9.71
N THR A 279 -13.81 -8.98 -8.84
CA THR A 279 -12.94 -8.31 -7.85
C THR A 279 -11.54 -7.95 -8.37
N GLU A 280 -11.07 -8.57 -9.46
CA GLU A 280 -9.65 -8.65 -9.87
C GLU A 280 -9.01 -7.30 -10.26
N ARG A 281 -9.73 -6.19 -10.21
CA ARG A 281 -9.19 -4.84 -10.46
C ARG A 281 -9.84 -3.73 -9.64
N ASP A 282 -10.21 -3.97 -8.40
CA ASP A 282 -10.40 -2.86 -7.46
C ASP A 282 -9.05 -2.28 -7.06
N LEU A 283 -8.46 -1.49 -7.97
CA LEU A 283 -7.21 -0.73 -7.77
C LEU A 283 -7.27 0.21 -6.56
N SER A 284 -8.46 0.44 -6.02
CA SER A 284 -8.73 1.34 -4.91
C SER A 284 -9.52 0.68 -3.78
N GLU A 285 -9.55 -0.65 -3.68
CA GLU A 285 -10.18 -1.35 -2.54
C GLU A 285 -11.61 -0.83 -2.24
N LEU A 286 -12.55 -1.06 -3.16
CA LEU A 286 -13.94 -0.61 -3.02
C LEU A 286 -14.80 -1.55 -2.16
N SER A 287 -14.24 -2.69 -1.75
CA SER A 287 -14.89 -3.73 -0.97
C SER A 287 -14.81 -3.55 0.54
N SER A 288 -14.07 -2.54 1.02
CA SER A 288 -13.70 -2.43 2.44
C SER A 288 -13.99 -1.04 3.02
N PRO A 289 -15.28 -0.61 3.10
CA PRO A 289 -15.65 0.71 3.64
C PRO A 289 -15.20 0.93 5.10
N TRP A 290 -15.03 -0.14 5.87
CA TRP A 290 -14.52 -0.08 7.25
C TRP A 290 -13.10 0.44 7.35
N ILE A 291 -12.25 0.25 6.34
CA ILE A 291 -10.88 0.80 6.32
C ILE A 291 -10.98 2.33 6.28
N GLU A 292 -11.77 2.86 5.36
CA GLU A 292 -11.93 4.31 5.18
C GLU A 292 -12.59 4.97 6.39
N LEU A 293 -13.61 4.32 6.97
CA LEU A 293 -14.24 4.79 8.21
C LEU A 293 -13.27 4.79 9.40
N THR A 294 -12.44 3.75 9.52
CA THR A 294 -11.40 3.70 10.55
C THR A 294 -10.44 4.88 10.40
N MET A 295 -9.94 5.12 9.18
CA MET A 295 -9.00 6.19 8.88
C MET A 295 -9.59 7.58 9.18
N ILE A 296 -10.77 7.89 8.65
CA ILE A 296 -11.35 9.24 8.78
C ILE A 296 -11.73 9.57 10.24
N HIS A 297 -12.27 8.61 10.99
CA HIS A 297 -12.57 8.80 12.40
C HIS A 297 -11.28 8.93 13.24
N TYR A 298 -10.23 8.19 12.89
CA TYR A 298 -8.93 8.33 13.56
C TYR A 298 -8.27 9.69 13.28
N GLU A 299 -8.38 10.21 12.05
CA GLU A 299 -7.94 11.56 11.70
C GLU A 299 -8.72 12.64 12.45
N ARG A 300 -10.05 12.50 12.56
CA ARG A 300 -10.89 13.39 13.37
C ARG A 300 -10.51 13.32 14.84
N TYR A 301 -10.26 12.13 15.38
CA TYR A 301 -9.72 11.93 16.73
C TYR A 301 -8.43 12.75 16.93
N ALA A 302 -7.44 12.60 16.05
CA ALA A 302 -6.18 13.33 16.14
C ALA A 302 -6.38 14.86 16.09
N ARG A 303 -7.25 15.34 15.17
CA ARG A 303 -7.62 16.77 15.06
C ARG A 303 -8.27 17.30 16.34
N HIS A 304 -9.20 16.56 16.93
CA HIS A 304 -9.88 16.97 18.17
C HIS A 304 -8.96 16.91 19.38
N TRP A 305 -8.08 15.90 19.46
CA TRP A 305 -7.08 15.77 20.50
C TRP A 305 -6.13 16.97 20.53
N GLN A 306 -5.60 17.35 19.37
CA GLN A 306 -4.72 18.53 19.23
C GLN A 306 -5.39 19.86 19.62
N ARG A 307 -6.72 19.93 19.52
CA ARG A 307 -7.52 21.11 19.90
C ARG A 307 -8.03 21.06 21.34
N ASN A 308 -7.56 20.12 22.18
CA ASN A 308 -8.02 19.89 23.55
C ASN A 308 -9.53 19.53 23.66
N GLY A 309 -10.13 19.02 22.58
CA GLY A 309 -11.52 18.58 22.54
C GLY A 309 -11.68 17.11 22.98
N PHE A 310 -11.27 16.78 24.20
CA PHE A 310 -11.10 15.39 24.66
C PHE A 310 -12.35 14.52 24.53
N ALA A 311 -13.54 15.03 24.87
CA ALA A 311 -14.78 14.26 24.79
C ALA A 311 -15.12 13.84 23.35
N LEU A 312 -14.97 14.78 22.39
CA LEU A 312 -15.18 14.51 20.97
C LEU A 312 -14.09 13.58 20.43
N ALA A 313 -12.85 13.77 20.85
CA ALA A 313 -11.74 12.91 20.47
C ALA A 313 -12.01 11.45 20.88
N LEU A 314 -12.40 11.21 22.13
CA LEU A 314 -12.70 9.86 22.61
C LEU A 314 -13.90 9.23 21.88
N ALA A 315 -14.93 10.02 21.55
CA ALA A 315 -16.06 9.54 20.76
C ALA A 315 -15.64 9.13 19.33
N GLU A 316 -14.81 9.92 18.65
CA GLU A 316 -14.29 9.58 17.32
C GLU A 316 -13.33 8.38 17.37
N ARG A 317 -12.50 8.26 18.41
CA ARG A 317 -11.66 7.08 18.62
C ARG A 317 -12.49 5.80 18.76
N GLU A 318 -13.62 5.86 19.46
CA GLU A 318 -14.52 4.72 19.63
C GLU A 318 -15.23 4.34 18.32
N LYS A 319 -15.64 5.32 17.51
CA LYS A 319 -16.17 5.05 16.17
C LYS A 319 -15.12 4.38 15.26
N ALA A 320 -13.89 4.89 15.28
CA ALA A 320 -12.77 4.30 14.54
C ALA A 320 -12.54 2.84 14.97
N ARG A 321 -12.57 2.57 16.28
CA ARG A 321 -12.42 1.22 16.83
C ARG A 321 -13.51 0.28 16.33
N LYS A 322 -14.78 0.69 16.42
CA LYS A 322 -15.92 -0.12 15.97
C LYS A 322 -15.85 -0.46 14.49
N ALA A 323 -15.54 0.52 13.64
CA ALA A 323 -15.36 0.27 12.21
C ALA A 323 -14.22 -0.74 11.98
N ASN A 324 -13.11 -0.58 12.68
CA ASN A 324 -11.96 -1.47 12.58
C ASN A 324 -12.26 -2.90 13.07
N GLU A 325 -13.07 -3.06 14.12
CA GLU A 325 -13.51 -4.35 14.64
C GLU A 325 -14.39 -5.10 13.63
N ILE A 326 -15.26 -4.39 12.89
CA ILE A 326 -16.02 -4.98 11.78
C ILE A 326 -15.06 -5.55 10.73
N GLY A 327 -14.08 -4.77 10.28
CA GLY A 327 -13.07 -5.22 9.33
C GLY A 327 -12.26 -6.43 9.83
N CYS A 328 -11.87 -6.43 11.11
CA CYS A 328 -11.23 -7.58 11.74
C CYS A 328 -12.14 -8.82 11.77
N GLY A 329 -13.46 -8.65 11.93
CA GLY A 329 -14.43 -9.74 11.86
C GLY A 329 -14.55 -10.35 10.46
N GLN A 330 -14.19 -9.60 9.42
CA GLN A 330 -14.11 -10.05 8.03
C GLN A 330 -12.72 -10.59 7.64
N ASP A 331 -11.83 -10.81 8.61
CA ASP A 331 -10.42 -11.21 8.41
C ASP A 331 -9.64 -10.27 7.45
N ASP A 332 -9.99 -8.97 7.42
CA ASP A 332 -9.33 -7.98 6.56
C ASP A 332 -7.89 -7.67 7.06
N PRO A 333 -6.86 -7.82 6.19
CA PRO A 333 -5.44 -7.64 6.56
C PRO A 333 -5.13 -6.24 7.09
N THR A 334 -5.66 -5.23 6.42
CA THR A 334 -5.39 -3.82 6.73
C THR A 334 -6.05 -3.43 8.04
N SER A 335 -7.26 -3.92 8.31
CA SER A 335 -7.99 -3.69 9.56
C SER A 335 -7.30 -4.35 10.75
N HIS A 336 -6.73 -5.56 10.57
CA HIS A 336 -5.88 -6.17 11.58
C HIS A 336 -4.61 -5.34 11.83
N TYR A 337 -3.95 -4.85 10.79
CA TYR A 337 -2.80 -3.96 10.97
C TYR A 337 -3.18 -2.66 11.71
N HIS A 338 -4.29 -2.02 11.34
CA HIS A 338 -4.81 -0.83 12.03
C HIS A 338 -5.22 -1.14 13.48
N ALA A 339 -5.76 -2.32 13.76
CA ALA A 339 -6.06 -2.77 15.13
C ALA A 339 -4.81 -2.71 16.01
N ALA A 340 -3.70 -3.23 15.49
CA ALA A 340 -2.42 -3.24 16.18
C ALA A 340 -1.76 -1.86 16.23
N GLU A 341 -1.90 -1.03 15.19
CA GLU A 341 -1.16 0.22 15.08
C GLU A 341 -1.86 1.43 15.72
N PHE A 342 -3.17 1.58 15.53
CA PHE A 342 -3.91 2.76 15.97
C PHE A 342 -4.39 2.65 17.41
N PHE A 343 -4.62 1.43 17.89
CA PHE A 343 -5.16 1.15 19.22
C PHE A 343 -4.13 0.46 20.12
N LYS A 344 -2.87 0.89 20.03
CA LYS A 344 -1.78 0.44 20.90
C LYS A 344 -2.03 0.84 22.35
N ASP A 345 -1.60 -0.06 23.24
CA ASP A 345 -1.39 0.25 24.64
C ASP A 345 0.02 0.81 24.83
N TYR A 346 0.16 1.68 25.83
CA TYR A 346 1.43 2.30 26.17
C TYR A 346 1.76 2.06 27.64
N ASN A 347 3.04 1.86 27.90
CA ASN A 347 3.59 1.81 29.26
C ASN A 347 3.67 3.22 29.86
N ASN A 348 3.89 3.29 31.18
CA ASN A 348 3.99 4.56 31.91
C ASN A 348 5.14 5.47 31.42
N ASP A 349 6.16 4.89 30.79
CA ASP A 349 7.28 5.59 30.17
C ASP A 349 7.00 6.05 28.72
N GLY A 350 5.81 5.75 28.20
CA GLY A 350 5.41 6.05 26.83
C GLY A 350 5.89 5.04 25.80
N SER A 351 6.55 3.94 26.19
CA SER A 351 6.89 2.86 25.25
C SER A 351 5.61 2.13 24.82
N VAL A 352 5.63 1.56 23.62
CA VAL A 352 4.54 0.68 23.17
C VAL A 352 4.55 -0.58 24.04
N LYS A 353 3.37 -0.95 24.55
CA LYS A 353 3.14 -2.20 25.25
C LYS A 353 2.74 -3.28 24.25
N HIS A 354 3.58 -4.30 24.07
CA HIS A 354 3.28 -5.41 23.16
C HIS A 354 2.41 -6.46 23.86
N THR A 355 1.09 -6.36 23.67
CA THR A 355 0.11 -7.29 24.23
C THR A 355 -0.15 -8.49 23.32
N SER A 356 -0.80 -9.52 23.86
CA SER A 356 -1.32 -10.67 23.11
C SER A 356 -2.23 -10.23 21.95
N SER A 357 -3.07 -9.21 22.18
CA SER A 357 -3.95 -8.63 21.15
C SER A 357 -3.15 -7.97 20.03
N TRP A 358 -2.08 -7.23 20.35
CA TRP A 358 -1.18 -6.66 19.34
C TRP A 358 -0.53 -7.76 18.51
N LEU A 359 0.01 -8.79 19.17
CA LEU A 359 0.70 -9.90 18.49
C LEU A 359 -0.26 -10.71 17.61
N TYR A 360 -1.50 -10.96 18.07
CA TYR A 360 -2.55 -11.61 17.31
C TYR A 360 -2.83 -10.86 16.01
N HIS A 361 -3.15 -9.58 16.10
CA HIS A 361 -3.52 -8.76 14.95
C HIS A 361 -2.37 -8.57 13.97
N MET A 362 -1.15 -8.31 14.46
CA MET A 362 0.02 -8.22 13.60
C MET A 362 0.31 -9.55 12.88
N THR A 363 0.21 -10.68 13.59
CA THR A 363 0.42 -12.03 13.00
C THR A 363 -0.63 -12.33 11.95
N LYS A 364 -1.90 -12.03 12.21
CA LYS A 364 -3.00 -12.18 11.25
C LYS A 364 -2.76 -11.36 9.99
N ALA A 365 -2.45 -10.06 10.13
CA ALA A 365 -2.16 -9.18 9.01
C ALA A 365 -0.91 -9.62 8.22
N ALA A 366 0.15 -10.03 8.91
CA ALA A 366 1.37 -10.48 8.25
C ALA A 366 1.18 -11.82 7.51
N ALA A 367 0.41 -12.74 8.07
CA ALA A 367 0.09 -14.02 7.44
C ALA A 367 -0.72 -13.86 6.15
N THR A 368 -1.53 -12.81 6.06
CA THR A 368 -2.25 -12.39 4.84
C THR A 368 -1.43 -11.45 3.94
N SER A 369 -0.10 -11.45 4.12
CA SER A 369 0.88 -10.70 3.31
C SER A 369 0.83 -9.17 3.44
N HIS A 370 0.28 -8.62 4.53
CA HIS A 370 0.37 -7.19 4.80
C HIS A 370 1.82 -6.79 5.11
N VAL A 371 2.47 -6.07 4.19
CA VAL A 371 3.92 -5.82 4.21
C VAL A 371 4.42 -5.05 5.43
N LYS A 372 3.66 -4.04 5.92
CA LYS A 372 4.04 -3.29 7.12
C LYS A 372 3.88 -4.14 8.39
N ALA A 373 2.90 -5.03 8.41
CA ALA A 373 2.68 -5.92 9.56
C ALA A 373 3.83 -6.94 9.65
N ALA A 374 4.18 -7.52 8.50
CA ALA A 374 5.31 -8.45 8.36
C ALA A 374 6.64 -7.78 8.79
N HIS A 375 6.89 -6.55 8.34
CA HIS A 375 8.03 -5.74 8.78
C HIS A 375 8.03 -5.47 10.28
N GLY A 376 6.91 -5.00 10.84
CA GLY A 376 6.81 -4.67 12.27
C GLY A 376 6.95 -5.89 13.18
N LEU A 377 6.46 -7.07 12.76
CA LEU A 377 6.71 -8.32 13.48
C LEU A 377 8.18 -8.72 13.45
N ALA A 378 8.85 -8.56 12.31
CA ALA A 378 10.26 -8.85 12.22
C ALA A 378 11.09 -7.94 13.13
N GLU A 379 10.82 -6.64 13.10
CA GLU A 379 11.46 -5.67 14.01
C GLU A 379 11.21 -6.02 15.48
N PHE A 380 9.97 -6.40 15.82
CA PHE A 380 9.62 -6.86 17.16
C PHE A 380 10.41 -8.10 17.57
N TYR A 381 10.46 -9.15 16.74
CA TYR A 381 11.19 -10.38 17.09
C TYR A 381 12.71 -10.17 17.10
N ALA A 382 13.25 -9.24 16.30
CA ALA A 382 14.67 -8.89 16.31
C ALA A 382 15.07 -8.08 17.57
N SER A 383 14.18 -7.23 18.09
CA SER A 383 14.47 -6.31 19.20
C SER A 383 13.91 -6.73 20.57
N SER A 384 13.02 -7.73 20.61
CA SER A 384 12.36 -8.19 21.84
C SER A 384 13.13 -9.28 22.59
N GLY A 385 13.09 -9.18 23.92
CA GLY A 385 13.75 -10.11 24.84
C GLY A 385 12.74 -11.06 25.49
N TRP A 386 13.20 -11.81 26.48
CA TRP A 386 12.27 -12.47 27.40
C TRP A 386 11.94 -11.52 28.57
N LYS A 387 10.69 -11.33 28.99
CA LYS A 387 9.37 -11.77 28.48
C LYS A 387 8.85 -10.74 27.46
N TYR A 388 8.37 -11.16 26.28
CA TYR A 388 7.97 -10.23 25.20
C TYR A 388 6.46 -9.96 25.09
N ILE A 389 5.63 -10.78 25.73
CA ILE A 389 4.20 -10.50 25.87
C ILE A 389 4.00 -9.85 27.24
N GLU A 390 3.50 -8.62 27.25
CA GLU A 390 3.47 -7.79 28.45
C GLU A 390 2.16 -7.88 29.25
N ASP A 391 1.09 -8.40 28.66
CA ASP A 391 -0.14 -8.73 29.38
C ASP A 391 -0.04 -10.09 30.07
N GLU A 392 -0.80 -10.22 31.15
CA GLU A 392 -0.89 -11.44 31.93
C GLU A 392 -1.91 -12.38 31.27
N PRO A 393 -1.57 -13.67 31.06
CA PRO A 393 -2.52 -14.66 30.57
C PRO A 393 -3.75 -14.74 31.48
N PRO A 394 -4.98 -14.88 30.93
CA PRO A 394 -6.17 -15.13 31.75
C PRO A 394 -6.04 -16.43 32.56
N ASP A 395 -6.65 -16.46 33.75
CA ASP A 395 -6.47 -17.57 34.70
C ASP A 395 -6.92 -18.94 34.14
N HIS A 396 -7.88 -18.98 33.21
CA HIS A 396 -8.34 -20.21 32.53
C HIS A 396 -7.39 -20.72 31.44
N VAL A 397 -6.43 -19.91 31.00
CA VAL A 397 -5.41 -20.28 29.99
C VAL A 397 -4.14 -20.81 30.65
N LYS A 398 -3.92 -20.49 31.93
CA LYS A 398 -2.76 -20.95 32.69
C LYS A 398 -2.81 -22.47 32.91
N PRO A 399 -1.67 -23.18 32.87
CA PRO A 399 -0.31 -22.66 32.88
C PRO A 399 0.25 -22.34 31.49
N THR A 400 0.95 -21.20 31.39
CA THR A 400 1.69 -20.77 30.19
C THR A 400 3.14 -20.39 30.55
N PRO A 401 4.05 -20.33 29.55
CA PRO A 401 5.41 -19.82 29.78
C PRO A 401 5.46 -18.37 30.27
N PHE A 402 4.36 -17.62 30.09
CA PHE A 402 4.27 -16.19 30.37
C PHE A 402 3.67 -15.86 31.73
N ASP A 403 3.24 -16.84 32.52
CA ASP A 403 2.55 -16.56 33.76
C ASP A 403 3.43 -15.79 34.75
N SER A 404 2.94 -14.66 35.25
CA SER A 404 3.61 -13.93 36.32
C SER A 404 3.28 -14.54 37.69
N TYR A 405 2.11 -15.18 37.83
CA TYR A 405 1.62 -15.85 39.05
C TYR A 405 0.73 -17.08 38.72
N PRO A 406 0.60 -18.06 39.64
CA PRO A 406 -0.24 -19.24 39.44
C PRO A 406 -1.74 -18.92 39.40
N ALA A 407 -2.51 -19.68 38.62
CA ALA A 407 -3.98 -19.62 38.68
C ALA A 407 -4.50 -20.09 40.05
N PRO A 408 -5.64 -19.56 40.52
CA PRO A 408 -6.25 -20.01 41.77
C PRO A 408 -6.63 -21.49 41.69
N SER A 409 -6.50 -22.20 42.82
CA SER A 409 -6.69 -23.66 42.92
C SER A 409 -8.08 -24.17 42.52
N SER A 410 -9.08 -23.27 42.38
CA SER A 410 -10.44 -23.58 41.94
C SER A 410 -10.62 -23.60 40.42
N THR A 411 -9.67 -23.06 39.65
CA THR A 411 -9.70 -22.99 38.18
C THR A 411 -8.88 -24.10 37.49
N THR A 412 -8.07 -24.86 38.23
CA THR A 412 -7.28 -26.00 37.71
C THR A 412 -8.14 -27.25 37.51
N GLY A 413 -9.20 -27.12 36.71
CA GLY A 413 -10.09 -28.20 36.30
C GLY A 413 -9.88 -28.62 34.85
N SER A 414 -8.63 -28.88 34.41
CA SER A 414 -8.33 -29.73 33.24
C SER A 414 -6.81 -29.77 32.99
N GLU A 415 -6.13 -30.78 33.50
CA GLU A 415 -4.71 -31.05 33.18
C GLU A 415 -4.48 -31.52 31.72
N SER A 416 -5.50 -31.52 30.84
CA SER A 416 -5.41 -32.14 29.51
C SER A 416 -5.27 -31.18 28.31
N ASN A 417 -5.32 -29.86 28.50
CA ASN A 417 -5.45 -28.91 27.37
C ASN A 417 -4.14 -28.51 26.65
N ASN A 418 -2.95 -28.77 27.19
CA ASN A 418 -1.69 -28.28 26.59
C ASN A 418 -1.06 -29.26 25.58
N LEU A 419 -1.39 -30.56 25.65
CA LEU A 419 -0.87 -31.57 24.72
C LEU A 419 -1.64 -31.63 23.39
N SER A 420 -2.85 -31.06 23.31
CA SER A 420 -3.65 -31.00 22.08
C SER A 420 -3.15 -29.94 21.10
N SER A 421 -2.72 -28.76 21.58
CA SER A 421 -2.24 -27.65 20.74
C SER A 421 -0.93 -27.94 20.00
N TRP A 422 -0.01 -28.70 20.60
CA TRP A 422 1.21 -29.14 19.91
C TRP A 422 0.94 -30.21 18.84
N ARG A 423 -0.11 -31.02 19.01
CA ARG A 423 -0.53 -32.05 18.06
C ARG A 423 -1.31 -31.48 16.87
N SER A 424 -2.06 -30.38 17.06
CA SER A 424 -2.74 -29.70 15.95
C SER A 424 -1.75 -29.00 14.99
N LEU A 425 -0.65 -28.46 15.52
CA LEU A 425 0.45 -27.90 14.71
C LEU A 425 1.14 -28.97 13.83
N LEU A 426 1.11 -30.23 14.23
CA LEU A 426 1.67 -31.39 13.51
C LEU A 426 0.65 -32.14 12.64
N GLY A 427 -0.57 -31.62 12.49
CA GLY A 427 -1.61 -32.23 11.65
C GLY A 427 -2.14 -33.57 12.16
N LEU A 428 -2.06 -33.83 13.48
CA LEU A 428 -2.64 -35.01 14.10
C LEU A 428 -3.98 -34.64 14.78
N ASP A 429 -5.07 -35.12 14.18
CA ASP A 429 -6.45 -34.92 14.61
C ASP A 429 -6.68 -35.24 16.09
N VAL A 430 -7.32 -34.32 16.82
CA VAL A 430 -8.08 -34.62 18.05
C VAL A 430 -9.25 -33.63 18.21
N SER A 431 -10.45 -34.21 18.29
CA SER A 431 -11.69 -33.81 18.97
C SER A 431 -11.84 -32.36 19.47
N ALA A 432 -12.92 -31.71 19.00
CA ALA A 432 -13.54 -30.45 19.42
C ALA A 432 -12.75 -29.61 20.45
N PRO A 433 -11.99 -28.58 20.02
CA PRO A 433 -11.29 -27.71 20.94
C PRO A 433 -12.29 -26.89 21.77
N VAL A 434 -11.98 -26.68 23.05
CA VAL A 434 -12.55 -25.57 23.82
C VAL A 434 -12.33 -24.30 22.98
N GLN A 435 -13.41 -23.61 22.59
CA GLN A 435 -13.34 -22.37 21.81
C GLN A 435 -12.74 -21.27 22.69
N LEU A 436 -11.41 -21.21 22.76
CA LEU A 436 -10.69 -20.07 23.31
C LEU A 436 -10.86 -18.88 22.37
N ASP A 437 -10.90 -17.66 22.92
CA ASP A 437 -10.77 -16.45 22.11
C ASP A 437 -9.46 -16.56 21.30
N PRO A 438 -9.47 -16.32 19.97
CA PRO A 438 -8.26 -16.32 19.15
C PRO A 438 -7.10 -15.50 19.74
N LYS A 439 -7.39 -14.42 20.49
CA LYS A 439 -6.37 -13.62 21.18
C LYS A 439 -5.72 -14.37 22.34
N GLU A 440 -6.51 -15.09 23.12
CA GLU A 440 -6.06 -15.92 24.24
C GLU A 440 -5.26 -17.13 23.75
N SER A 441 -5.61 -17.65 22.57
CA SER A 441 -4.86 -18.71 21.89
C SER A 441 -3.39 -18.32 21.65
N MET A 442 -3.06 -17.02 21.56
CA MET A 442 -1.67 -16.57 21.36
C MET A 442 -0.73 -16.99 22.49
N PHE A 443 -1.22 -17.11 23.73
CA PHE A 443 -0.41 -17.59 24.85
C PHE A 443 -0.03 -19.08 24.72
N ASN A 444 -0.74 -19.83 23.86
CA ASN A 444 -0.51 -21.25 23.59
C ASN A 444 0.09 -21.51 22.21
N THR A 445 -0.15 -20.62 21.23
CA THR A 445 0.16 -20.82 19.80
C THR A 445 1.24 -19.89 19.26
N ALA A 446 1.59 -18.81 19.96
CA ALA A 446 2.73 -18.00 19.53
C ALA A 446 3.95 -18.91 19.44
N ALA A 447 4.62 -18.95 18.29
CA ALA A 447 5.92 -19.60 18.21
C ALA A 447 6.77 -19.00 19.34
N PHE A 448 7.24 -19.85 20.27
CA PHE A 448 8.09 -19.42 21.38
C PHE A 448 9.54 -19.60 20.95
N PRO A 449 10.17 -18.62 20.26
CA PRO A 449 11.59 -18.70 20.01
C PRO A 449 12.30 -18.58 21.36
N SER A 450 12.73 -19.73 21.87
CA SER A 450 13.35 -19.88 23.19
C SER A 450 14.80 -19.40 23.23
N THR A 451 15.41 -19.20 22.05
CA THR A 451 16.81 -18.77 21.89
C THR A 451 16.90 -17.51 21.03
N PRO A 452 17.96 -16.68 21.20
CA PRO A 452 18.20 -15.50 20.38
C PRO A 452 18.26 -15.83 18.88
N ILE A 453 18.92 -16.94 18.52
CA ILE A 453 19.02 -17.38 17.11
C ILE A 453 17.66 -17.81 16.53
N ALA A 454 16.79 -18.43 17.34
CA ALA A 454 15.44 -18.78 16.88
C ALA A 454 14.61 -17.53 16.61
N ARG A 455 14.74 -16.49 17.43
CA ARG A 455 14.09 -15.18 17.23
C ARG A 455 14.59 -14.51 15.96
N TRP A 456 15.90 -14.46 15.78
CA TRP A 456 16.52 -13.89 14.58
C TRP A 456 16.00 -14.59 13.32
N LYS A 457 15.96 -15.94 13.31
CA LYS A 457 15.42 -16.72 12.18
C LYS A 457 13.94 -16.44 11.94
N LEU A 458 13.15 -16.32 13.00
CA LEU A 458 11.73 -16.01 12.90
C LEU A 458 11.50 -14.59 12.35
N ALA A 459 12.29 -13.62 12.78
CA ALA A 459 12.27 -12.26 12.26
C ALA A 459 12.58 -12.23 10.76
N ILE A 460 13.63 -12.93 10.30
CA ILE A 460 13.94 -13.03 8.86
C ILE A 460 12.78 -13.66 8.07
N ARG A 461 12.14 -14.72 8.58
CA ARG A 461 10.97 -15.33 7.93
C ARG A 461 9.81 -14.35 7.79
N TRP A 462 9.57 -13.51 8.81
CA TRP A 462 8.55 -12.46 8.72
C TRP A 462 8.93 -11.35 7.74
N LEU A 463 10.20 -11.16 7.39
CA LEU A 463 10.60 -10.21 6.34
C LEU A 463 10.34 -10.74 4.92
N GLU A 464 10.27 -12.07 4.72
CA GLU A 464 10.12 -12.68 3.38
C GLU A 464 8.91 -12.13 2.59
N PRO A 465 7.67 -12.05 3.15
CA PRO A 465 6.54 -11.47 2.43
C PRO A 465 6.77 -10.01 2.06
N ALA A 466 7.31 -9.20 2.98
CA ALA A 466 7.58 -7.79 2.73
C ALA A 466 8.65 -7.58 1.64
N ILE A 467 9.68 -8.43 1.62
CA ILE A 467 10.73 -8.42 0.59
C ILE A 467 10.17 -8.84 -0.77
N ALA A 468 9.30 -9.87 -0.80
CA ALA A 468 8.67 -10.36 -2.02
C ALA A 468 7.82 -9.31 -2.73
N TYR A 469 7.22 -8.38 -1.98
CA TYR A 469 6.46 -7.24 -2.49
C TYR A 469 7.26 -5.92 -2.55
N MET A 470 8.58 -5.97 -2.42
CA MET A 470 9.46 -4.80 -2.60
C MET A 470 9.22 -3.68 -1.57
N TYR A 471 8.98 -4.04 -0.31
CA TYR A 471 8.91 -3.08 0.79
C TYR A 471 10.33 -2.68 1.22
N ALA A 472 10.79 -1.49 0.82
CA ALA A 472 12.18 -1.06 1.00
C ALA A 472 12.70 -1.10 2.45
N PRO A 473 11.92 -0.70 3.49
CA PRO A 473 12.38 -0.78 4.88
C PRO A 473 12.82 -2.19 5.30
N SER A 474 12.19 -3.25 4.77
CA SER A 474 12.56 -4.63 5.09
C SER A 474 13.94 -5.01 4.58
N TYR A 475 14.37 -4.47 3.44
CA TYR A 475 15.73 -4.71 2.93
C TYR A 475 16.79 -4.09 3.85
N LEU A 476 16.51 -2.89 4.38
CA LEU A 476 17.40 -2.23 5.32
C LEU A 476 17.45 -2.96 6.67
N LEU A 477 16.31 -3.43 7.17
CA LEU A 477 16.25 -4.22 8.40
C LEU A 477 17.01 -5.55 8.26
N THR A 478 16.86 -6.26 7.14
CA THR A 478 17.67 -7.46 6.86
C THR A 478 19.17 -7.16 6.87
N ALA A 479 19.59 -6.06 6.22
CA ALA A 479 21.00 -5.66 6.24
C ALA A 479 21.52 -5.39 7.66
N LYS A 480 20.73 -4.69 8.50
CA LYS A 480 21.07 -4.44 9.90
C LYS A 480 21.21 -5.74 10.69
N MET A 481 20.24 -6.65 10.54
CA MET A 481 20.25 -7.94 11.21
C MET A 481 21.44 -8.83 10.82
N LEU A 482 21.92 -8.74 9.58
CA LEU A 482 23.13 -9.43 9.11
C LEU A 482 24.43 -8.77 9.59
N LEU A 483 24.37 -7.52 10.05
CA LEU A 483 25.50 -6.78 10.62
C LEU A 483 25.59 -6.87 12.14
N GLU A 484 24.60 -7.48 12.79
CA GLU A 484 24.66 -7.77 14.21
C GLU A 484 25.67 -8.88 14.48
N LYS A 485 26.80 -8.53 15.10
CA LYS A 485 27.84 -9.51 15.49
C LYS A 485 27.39 -10.41 16.62
N ASP A 486 26.60 -9.86 17.55
CA ASP A 486 26.16 -10.54 18.76
C ASP A 486 24.64 -10.42 18.94
N LEU A 487 23.99 -11.57 19.10
CA LEU A 487 22.58 -11.72 19.41
C LEU A 487 22.34 -11.53 20.90
N TRP A 488 21.21 -10.90 21.23
CA TRP A 488 20.91 -10.49 22.59
C TRP A 488 20.70 -11.68 23.54
N GLY A 489 21.59 -11.86 24.52
CA GLY A 489 21.61 -13.00 25.44
C GLY A 489 20.39 -13.06 26.37
N GLN A 490 19.74 -11.93 26.66
CA GLN A 490 18.51 -11.89 27.46
C GLN A 490 17.25 -12.28 26.67
N ALA A 491 17.39 -12.57 25.37
CA ALA A 491 16.29 -13.09 24.58
C ALA A 491 16.02 -14.60 24.81
N HIS A 492 16.87 -15.25 25.62
CA HIS A 492 16.67 -16.62 26.09
C HIS A 492 15.45 -16.73 27.01
N ALA A 493 14.59 -17.71 26.73
CA ALA A 493 13.55 -18.10 27.66
C ALA A 493 14.19 -18.84 28.86
N PRO A 494 13.86 -18.48 30.11
CA PRO A 494 14.28 -19.21 31.31
C PRO A 494 13.85 -20.68 31.23
N GLY A 495 14.73 -21.58 31.67
CA GLY A 495 14.43 -23.02 31.67
C GLY A 495 13.19 -23.36 32.50
N ALA A 496 12.91 -22.58 33.55
CA ALA A 496 11.71 -22.70 34.36
C ALA A 496 10.42 -22.41 33.58
N ALA A 497 10.44 -21.40 32.70
CA ALA A 497 9.31 -21.07 31.84
C ALA A 497 9.08 -22.16 30.78
N LEU A 498 10.16 -22.68 30.16
CA LEU A 498 10.07 -23.76 29.17
C LEU A 498 9.59 -25.09 29.76
N LYS A 499 9.95 -25.39 31.01
CA LYS A 499 9.52 -26.60 31.74
C LYS A 499 8.20 -26.40 32.47
N LEU A 500 7.59 -25.22 32.39
CA LEU A 500 6.40 -24.82 33.16
C LEU A 500 6.52 -25.12 34.67
N SER A 501 7.72 -24.99 35.23
CA SER A 501 7.94 -25.24 36.66
C SER A 501 7.36 -24.10 37.51
N PRO A 502 7.04 -24.34 38.80
CA PRO A 502 6.60 -23.28 39.73
C PRO A 502 7.60 -22.12 39.84
N ASP A 503 8.88 -22.40 39.62
CA ASP A 503 9.95 -21.40 39.62
C ASP A 503 9.83 -20.36 38.50
N ARG A 504 8.89 -20.48 37.55
CA ARG A 504 8.70 -19.46 36.51
C ARG A 504 8.01 -18.19 37.02
N TYR A 505 7.21 -18.31 38.08
CA TYR A 505 6.40 -17.19 38.56
C TYR A 505 7.28 -16.12 39.20
N THR A 506 6.97 -14.86 38.91
CA THR A 506 7.62 -13.69 39.53
C THR A 506 6.94 -13.33 40.85
N PHE A 507 5.64 -13.59 40.96
CA PHE A 507 4.80 -13.30 42.12
C PHE A 507 4.17 -14.59 42.66
N ALA A 508 3.94 -14.66 43.97
CA ALA A 508 3.38 -15.86 44.59
C ALA A 508 1.86 -16.00 44.34
N SER A 509 1.14 -14.87 44.22
CA SER A 509 -0.29 -14.83 43.95
C SER A 509 -0.68 -13.61 43.12
N LYS A 510 -1.96 -13.54 42.73
CA LYS A 510 -2.54 -12.39 42.04
C LYS A 510 -2.50 -11.12 42.90
N GLU A 511 -2.79 -11.24 44.19
CA GLU A 511 -2.73 -10.13 45.13
C GLU A 511 -1.31 -9.56 45.23
N ASP A 512 -0.29 -10.42 45.19
CA ASP A 512 1.10 -9.99 45.20
C ASP A 512 1.52 -9.32 43.88
N TYR A 513 0.99 -9.78 42.75
CA TYR A 513 1.17 -9.11 41.45
C TYR A 513 0.57 -7.70 41.44
N GLU A 514 -0.68 -7.55 41.91
CA GLU A 514 -1.36 -6.25 42.01
C GLU A 514 -0.70 -5.32 43.02
N ALA A 515 -0.15 -5.86 44.12
CA ALA A 515 0.61 -5.12 45.13
C ALA A 515 2.09 -4.90 44.74
N ASN A 516 2.53 -5.41 43.59
CA ASN A 516 3.92 -5.38 43.13
C ASN A 516 4.94 -5.90 44.18
N ARG A 517 4.62 -7.04 44.81
CA ARG A 517 5.45 -7.73 45.81
C ARG A 517 6.08 -9.00 45.21
N PRO A 518 7.24 -8.91 44.54
CA PRO A 518 7.87 -10.06 43.89
C PRO A 518 8.43 -11.05 44.92
N ILE A 519 8.55 -12.32 44.52
CA ILE A 519 9.22 -13.36 45.32
C ILE A 519 10.70 -12.98 45.44
N GLU A 520 11.23 -12.93 46.68
CA GLU A 520 12.66 -12.69 46.91
C GLU A 520 13.49 -13.83 46.31
N ARG A 521 14.27 -13.51 45.28
CA ARG A 521 15.17 -14.44 44.60
C ARG A 521 16.54 -13.80 44.40
N PRO A 522 17.62 -14.59 44.43
CA PRO A 522 18.92 -14.10 44.01
C PRO A 522 18.80 -13.60 42.56
N ALA A 523 19.37 -12.42 42.29
CA ALA A 523 19.36 -11.85 40.95
C ALA A 523 19.97 -12.85 39.97
N GLU A 524 19.23 -13.21 38.92
CA GLU A 524 19.79 -14.06 37.87
C GLU A 524 20.96 -13.33 37.19
N PRO A 525 22.09 -14.01 36.95
CA PRO A 525 23.20 -13.40 36.25
C PRO A 525 22.74 -13.00 34.84
N VAL A 526 23.06 -11.77 34.44
CA VAL A 526 22.82 -11.32 33.07
C VAL A 526 23.58 -12.23 32.11
N ARG A 527 22.85 -12.95 31.27
CA ARG A 527 23.48 -13.79 30.24
C ARG A 527 24.23 -12.88 29.25
N PRO A 528 25.50 -13.20 28.93
CA PRO A 528 26.23 -12.47 27.91
C PRO A 528 25.58 -12.67 26.55
N ASP A 529 25.79 -11.72 25.65
CA ASP A 529 25.36 -11.84 24.26
C ASP A 529 26.11 -12.98 23.55
N GLU A 530 25.43 -13.64 22.62
CA GLU A 530 25.95 -14.79 21.88
C GLU A 530 26.36 -14.38 20.46
N PRO A 531 27.43 -14.92 19.88
CA PRO A 531 27.82 -14.57 18.52
C PRO A 531 26.72 -14.96 17.53
N ASN A 532 26.43 -14.08 16.58
CA ASN A 532 25.45 -14.32 15.52
C ASN A 532 26.04 -15.23 14.43
N PRO A 533 25.57 -16.48 14.28
CA PRO A 533 26.08 -17.39 13.27
C PRO A 533 25.74 -16.97 11.83
N ALA A 534 24.78 -16.04 11.66
CA ALA A 534 24.39 -15.52 10.35
C ALA A 534 25.01 -14.14 10.06
N TYR A 535 25.95 -13.66 10.88
CA TYR A 535 26.66 -12.41 10.60
C TYR A 535 27.41 -12.52 9.26
N SER A 536 27.00 -11.70 8.29
CA SER A 536 27.52 -11.74 6.92
C SER A 536 27.58 -10.32 6.32
N PRO A 537 28.75 -9.65 6.43
CA PRO A 537 28.94 -8.33 5.85
C PRO A 537 28.71 -8.26 4.33
N SER A 538 29.09 -9.31 3.59
CA SER A 538 28.90 -9.37 2.14
C SER A 538 27.43 -9.43 1.75
N GLU A 539 26.63 -10.27 2.43
CA GLU A 539 25.18 -10.32 2.18
C GLU A 539 24.51 -9.01 2.59
N ALA A 540 24.94 -8.40 3.70
CA ALA A 540 24.43 -7.10 4.12
C ALA A 540 24.67 -6.02 3.04
N GLN A 541 25.82 -6.02 2.36
CA GLN A 541 26.07 -5.13 1.22
C GLN A 541 25.08 -5.36 0.08
N ASP A 542 24.73 -6.61 -0.26
CA ASP A 542 23.75 -6.90 -1.31
C ASP A 542 22.36 -6.35 -0.96
N TRP A 543 21.95 -6.46 0.31
CA TRP A 543 20.70 -5.87 0.80
C TRP A 543 20.73 -4.34 0.81
N LEU A 544 21.86 -3.72 1.18
CA LEU A 544 22.02 -2.26 1.11
C LEU A 544 22.00 -1.77 -0.34
N ARG A 545 22.61 -2.49 -1.29
CA ARG A 545 22.59 -2.17 -2.73
C ARG A 545 21.15 -2.00 -3.23
N ASN A 546 20.25 -2.85 -2.76
CA ASN A 546 18.82 -2.79 -3.08
C ASN A 546 18.15 -1.49 -2.59
N ILE A 547 18.56 -0.92 -1.44
CA ILE A 547 18.07 0.40 -0.99
C ILE A 547 18.51 1.52 -1.93
N PHE A 548 19.76 1.48 -2.42
CA PHE A 548 20.22 2.46 -3.41
C PHE A 548 19.43 2.34 -4.74
N TYR A 549 19.11 1.13 -5.18
CA TYR A 549 18.23 0.93 -6.36
C TYR A 549 16.81 1.45 -6.12
N ALA A 550 16.24 1.27 -4.91
CA ALA A 550 14.94 1.82 -4.56
C ALA A 550 14.94 3.36 -4.65
N ALA A 551 15.99 4.01 -4.13
CA ALA A 551 16.16 5.45 -4.20
C ALA A 551 16.31 5.96 -5.65
N GLU A 552 17.07 5.23 -6.49
CA GLU A 552 17.18 5.54 -7.92
C GLU A 552 15.80 5.42 -8.61
N ALA A 553 15.03 4.38 -8.29
CA ALA A 553 13.71 4.18 -8.87
C ALA A 553 12.73 5.32 -8.53
N CYS A 554 12.70 5.77 -7.27
CA CYS A 554 11.92 6.94 -6.86
C CYS A 554 12.33 8.20 -7.64
N LYS A 555 13.63 8.44 -7.78
CA LYS A 555 14.14 9.59 -8.54
C LYS A 555 13.72 9.54 -10.02
N ARG A 556 13.90 8.40 -10.68
CA ARG A 556 13.51 8.19 -12.09
C ARG A 556 12.02 8.40 -12.29
N ARG A 557 11.19 7.83 -11.40
CA ARG A 557 9.73 8.04 -11.44
C ARG A 557 9.35 9.51 -11.33
N GLN A 558 9.96 10.26 -10.41
CA GLN A 558 9.73 11.70 -10.29
C GLN A 558 10.12 12.48 -11.56
N GLU A 559 11.22 12.08 -12.21
CA GLU A 559 11.63 12.65 -13.51
C GLU A 559 10.59 12.36 -14.60
N TYR A 560 10.10 11.14 -14.68
CA TYR A 560 9.04 10.75 -15.62
C TYR A 560 7.73 11.50 -15.37
N LEU A 561 7.29 11.63 -14.11
CA LEU A 561 6.10 12.41 -13.75
C LEU A 561 6.24 13.88 -14.16
N ARG A 562 7.42 14.49 -13.94
CA ARG A 562 7.69 15.87 -14.39
C ARG A 562 7.67 15.99 -15.91
N HIS A 563 8.23 15.01 -16.62
CA HIS A 563 8.21 14.98 -18.08
C HIS A 563 6.77 14.85 -18.61
N ALA A 564 5.98 13.91 -18.09
CA ALA A 564 4.58 13.72 -18.43
C ALA A 564 3.78 15.01 -18.20
N GLN A 565 3.92 15.65 -17.03
CA GLN A 565 3.29 16.94 -16.74
C GLN A 565 3.71 18.05 -17.73
N ALA A 566 4.97 18.08 -18.16
CA ALA A 566 5.45 19.04 -19.15
C ALA A 566 4.84 18.80 -20.54
N VAL A 567 4.60 17.53 -20.92
CA VAL A 567 3.93 17.16 -22.17
C VAL A 567 2.46 17.54 -22.15
N ILE A 568 1.75 17.30 -21.04
CA ILE A 568 0.33 17.73 -20.86
C ILE A 568 0.20 19.24 -21.06
N ARG A 569 1.08 20.03 -20.42
CA ARG A 569 1.05 21.51 -20.50
C ARG A 569 1.28 22.03 -21.92
N LYS A 570 1.88 21.24 -22.81
CA LYS A 570 2.17 21.60 -24.21
C LYS A 570 1.03 21.23 -25.18
N GLU A 571 -0.15 20.85 -24.69
CA GLU A 571 -1.38 20.55 -25.46
C GLU A 571 -1.29 19.34 -26.41
N HIS A 572 -0.37 18.40 -26.21
CA HIS A 572 -0.25 17.23 -27.10
C HIS A 572 -0.96 15.97 -26.61
N ILE A 573 -1.45 15.93 -25.37
CA ILE A 573 -1.95 14.72 -24.71
C ILE A 573 -3.03 15.08 -23.67
N THR A 574 -4.08 14.26 -23.54
CA THR A 574 -5.14 14.38 -22.52
C THR A 574 -4.65 13.95 -21.13
N SER A 575 -5.34 14.39 -20.07
CA SER A 575 -4.97 14.08 -18.67
C SER A 575 -4.72 12.58 -18.40
N GLY A 576 -5.59 11.70 -18.91
CA GLY A 576 -5.45 10.25 -18.69
C GLY A 576 -4.28 9.60 -19.43
N GLU A 577 -3.87 10.12 -20.58
CA GLU A 577 -2.73 9.57 -21.35
C GLU A 577 -1.38 9.90 -20.69
N ALA A 578 -1.34 10.84 -19.76
CA ALA A 578 -0.12 11.18 -19.03
C ALA A 578 0.13 10.35 -17.77
N GLU A 579 -0.90 9.72 -17.21
CA GLU A 579 -0.75 8.71 -16.17
C GLU A 579 -0.17 7.42 -16.74
N ASP A 580 -0.70 7.00 -17.89
CA ASP A 580 -0.15 5.88 -18.67
C ASP A 580 1.31 6.12 -19.05
N PHE A 581 1.70 7.37 -19.33
CA PHE A 581 3.10 7.74 -19.62
C PHE A 581 4.01 7.63 -18.38
N ALA A 582 3.46 7.76 -17.17
CA ALA A 582 4.21 7.63 -15.93
C ALA A 582 4.40 6.16 -15.49
N ASP A 583 3.47 5.29 -15.86
CA ASP A 583 3.51 3.86 -15.56
C ASP A 583 4.24 3.04 -16.65
N HIS A 584 4.29 3.54 -17.89
CA HIS A 584 5.10 2.97 -18.95
C HIS A 584 6.57 3.40 -18.84
N LEU A 585 7.35 2.58 -18.11
CA LEU A 585 8.79 2.74 -18.05
C LEU A 585 9.40 2.41 -19.43
N PRO A 586 10.24 3.28 -19.99
CA PRO A 586 10.91 2.97 -21.24
C PRO A 586 11.82 1.74 -21.10
N GLU A 587 12.05 1.04 -22.22
CA GLU A 587 12.84 -0.20 -22.24
C GLU A 587 14.32 0.00 -21.86
N ASP A 588 14.80 1.23 -21.82
CA ASP A 588 16.17 1.58 -21.39
C ASP A 588 16.35 1.60 -19.86
N VAL A 589 15.25 1.54 -19.10
CA VAL A 589 15.31 1.52 -17.63
C VAL A 589 15.85 0.18 -17.16
N SER A 590 16.87 0.21 -16.29
CA SER A 590 17.49 -0.99 -15.70
C SER A 590 16.46 -1.91 -15.04
N VAL A 591 16.65 -3.23 -15.17
CA VAL A 591 15.80 -4.26 -14.56
C VAL A 591 15.67 -4.04 -13.04
N HIS A 592 16.74 -3.60 -12.38
CA HIS A 592 16.72 -3.30 -10.94
C HIS A 592 15.79 -2.16 -10.58
N VAL A 593 15.68 -1.13 -11.43
CA VAL A 593 14.76 -0.01 -11.23
C VAL A 593 13.31 -0.45 -11.50
N ARG A 594 13.07 -1.24 -12.55
CA ARG A 594 11.72 -1.75 -12.87
C ARG A 594 11.14 -2.60 -11.73
N LYS A 595 11.97 -3.43 -11.10
CA LYS A 595 11.60 -4.25 -9.93
C LYS A 595 10.91 -3.41 -8.84
N TRP A 596 11.44 -2.23 -8.51
CA TRP A 596 10.89 -1.35 -7.47
C TRP A 596 9.61 -0.59 -7.87
N LEU A 597 9.27 -0.59 -9.16
CA LEU A 597 8.09 0.07 -9.69
C LEU A 597 6.95 -0.91 -9.98
N GLN A 598 7.19 -2.22 -9.80
CA GLN A 598 6.24 -3.30 -10.07
C GLN A 598 4.97 -3.26 -9.19
N PHE A 599 5.11 -2.85 -7.92
CA PHE A 599 4.01 -2.80 -6.94
C PHE A 599 3.75 -1.35 -6.48
N PRO A 600 2.98 -0.55 -7.25
CA PRO A 600 2.70 0.85 -6.92
C PRO A 600 2.12 1.06 -5.51
N TYR A 601 1.18 0.21 -5.10
CA TYR A 601 0.52 0.28 -3.80
C TYR A 601 1.48 0.07 -2.63
N VAL A 602 2.45 -0.87 -2.74
CA VAL A 602 3.49 -1.04 -1.72
C VAL A 602 4.51 0.08 -1.76
N ARG A 603 4.90 0.54 -2.95
CA ARG A 603 5.83 1.67 -3.09
C ARG A 603 5.30 2.92 -2.38
N GLU A 604 4.02 3.26 -2.58
CA GLU A 604 3.38 4.41 -1.91
C GLU A 604 3.47 4.34 -0.39
N MET A 605 3.59 3.14 0.19
CA MET A 605 3.71 2.95 1.64
C MET A 605 5.06 3.38 2.24
N TRP A 606 6.13 3.47 1.43
CA TRP A 606 7.51 3.78 1.89
C TRP A 606 8.22 4.85 1.04
N GLU A 607 7.67 5.28 -0.09
CA GLU A 607 8.29 6.29 -0.98
C GLU A 607 8.57 7.61 -0.24
N GLY A 608 7.74 7.98 0.74
CA GLY A 608 7.96 9.16 1.59
C GLY A 608 9.17 9.03 2.53
N ASP A 609 9.54 7.81 2.90
CA ASP A 609 10.61 7.51 3.86
C ASP A 609 11.96 7.25 3.19
N ILE A 610 12.01 7.24 1.85
CA ILE A 610 13.19 6.80 1.09
C ILE A 610 14.45 7.61 1.38
N ASP A 611 14.32 8.92 1.63
CA ASP A 611 15.44 9.78 2.00
C ASP A 611 16.02 9.38 3.36
N GLY A 612 15.17 8.99 4.31
CA GLY A 612 15.57 8.48 5.62
C GLY A 612 16.27 7.13 5.50
N LEU A 613 15.69 6.20 4.74
CA LEU A 613 16.28 4.89 4.47
C LEU A 613 17.65 5.01 3.79
N LEU A 614 17.77 5.89 2.78
CA LEU A 614 19.02 6.13 2.07
C LEU A 614 20.07 6.78 2.97
N LYS A 615 19.67 7.71 3.84
CA LYS A 615 20.57 8.32 4.81
C LYS A 615 21.14 7.25 5.75
N GLU A 616 20.29 6.40 6.29
CA GLU A 616 20.72 5.33 7.19
C GLU A 616 21.59 4.29 6.48
N ALA A 617 21.26 3.92 5.24
CA ALA A 617 22.11 3.03 4.44
C ALA A 617 23.51 3.63 4.21
N LYS A 618 23.60 4.94 3.95
CA LYS A 618 24.90 5.64 3.83
C LYS A 618 25.65 5.69 5.15
N GLU A 619 24.97 5.93 6.27
CA GLU A 619 25.59 5.91 7.61
C GLU A 619 26.18 4.53 7.93
N ILE A 620 25.52 3.44 7.52
CA ILE A 620 26.08 2.09 7.62
C ILE A 620 27.33 1.96 6.74
N CYS A 621 27.27 2.40 5.48
CA CYS A 621 28.43 2.34 4.58
C CYS A 621 29.63 3.16 5.10
N GLU A 622 29.38 4.34 5.68
CA GLU A 622 30.44 5.15 6.30
C GLU A 622 31.04 4.48 7.53
N ARG A 623 30.21 3.91 8.40
CA ARG A 623 30.66 3.23 9.62
C ARG A 623 31.55 2.02 9.29
N GLU A 624 31.19 1.27 8.25
CA GLU A 624 31.92 0.06 7.86
C GLU A 624 33.03 0.33 6.82
N GLY A 625 33.14 1.56 6.29
CA GLY A 625 34.13 1.96 5.30
C GLY A 625 33.90 1.34 3.91
N TRP A 626 32.65 1.24 3.46
CA TRP A 626 32.28 0.56 2.23
C TRP A 626 32.00 1.49 1.07
N ASP A 627 32.65 1.20 -0.05
CA ASP A 627 32.24 1.68 -1.37
C ASP A 627 31.19 0.71 -1.92
N MET A 628 30.04 1.26 -2.34
CA MET A 628 28.96 0.48 -2.91
C MET A 628 29.01 0.53 -4.42
N TYR A 629 29.09 -0.64 -5.03
CA TYR A 629 29.05 -0.84 -6.48
C TYR A 629 27.75 -1.56 -6.87
N ASN A 630 27.25 -1.25 -8.06
CA ASN A 630 26.18 -2.01 -8.70
C ASN A 630 26.71 -3.34 -9.26
N GLU A 631 25.82 -4.19 -9.77
CA GLU A 631 26.20 -5.52 -10.30
C GLU A 631 27.11 -5.46 -11.53
N VAL A 632 27.17 -4.31 -12.22
CA VAL A 632 28.01 -4.05 -13.40
C VAL A 632 29.34 -3.35 -13.01
N GLY A 633 29.60 -3.18 -11.71
CA GLY A 633 30.80 -2.49 -11.20
C GLY A 633 30.75 -0.96 -11.25
N GLY A 634 29.60 -0.38 -11.57
CA GLY A 634 29.36 1.06 -11.49
C GLY A 634 29.23 1.54 -10.04
N LEU A 635 29.95 2.58 -9.68
CA LEU A 635 29.94 3.15 -8.33
C LEU A 635 28.59 3.81 -8.02
N MET A 636 27.90 3.33 -6.99
CA MET A 636 26.63 3.88 -6.48
C MET A 636 26.88 4.85 -5.31
N TYR A 637 27.80 4.49 -4.42
CA TYR A 637 28.19 5.29 -3.26
C TYR A 637 29.66 5.09 -2.96
N ARG A 638 30.35 6.15 -2.54
CA ARG A 638 31.75 6.09 -2.12
C ARG A 638 31.89 6.64 -0.72
N HIS A 639 32.52 5.85 0.15
CA HIS A 639 32.74 6.22 1.53
C HIS A 639 33.70 7.42 1.63
N GLY A 640 33.57 8.24 2.66
CA GLY A 640 34.50 9.34 2.95
C GLY A 640 34.33 10.60 2.09
N LEU A 641 33.47 10.59 1.06
CA LEU A 641 33.13 11.80 0.30
C LEU A 641 32.11 12.70 1.00
N GLY A 642 31.34 12.17 1.97
CA GLY A 642 30.28 12.90 2.67
C GLY A 642 30.73 13.85 3.79
N GLN A 643 31.98 13.77 4.25
CA GLN A 643 32.50 14.59 5.36
C GLN A 643 33.39 15.77 4.91
N GLN A 644 33.74 15.91 3.63
CA GLN A 644 34.57 17.03 3.17
C GLN A 644 33.75 18.25 2.77
N ARG A 645 33.29 19.03 3.77
CA ARG A 645 33.11 20.50 3.73
C ARG A 645 32.69 21.01 5.12
N GLY A 646 33.62 20.95 6.06
CA GLY A 646 33.45 21.56 7.38
C GLY A 646 34.71 21.42 8.21
N GLY A 647 35.60 22.42 8.14
CA GLY A 647 36.74 22.55 9.04
C GLY A 647 38.08 22.11 8.46
N ASP A 648 38.98 23.09 8.34
CA ASP A 648 40.44 22.96 8.26
C ASP A 648 41.03 22.32 7.00
N THR A 649 41.01 23.11 5.92
CA THR A 649 42.10 23.11 4.95
C THR A 649 43.28 23.88 5.56
N PRO A 650 44.41 23.24 5.95
CA PRO A 650 45.64 23.99 6.10
C PRO A 650 46.08 24.49 4.72
N PRO A 651 46.70 25.67 4.62
CA PRO A 651 46.99 26.29 3.33
C PRO A 651 47.98 25.43 2.55
N VAL A 652 47.62 25.18 1.29
CA VAL A 652 48.51 24.70 0.24
C VAL A 652 49.74 25.61 0.21
N THR A 653 50.90 25.07 0.59
CA THR A 653 52.19 25.65 0.22
C THR A 653 52.68 24.94 -1.03
N LEU A 654 52.48 25.64 -2.15
CA LEU A 654 53.02 25.31 -3.46
C LEU A 654 54.42 25.94 -3.56
N ALA A 655 55.44 25.19 -3.13
CA ALA A 655 56.87 25.42 -3.41
C ALA A 655 57.60 24.12 -2.98
N SER A 656 58.40 23.39 -3.76
CA SER A 656 59.12 23.70 -4.98
C SER A 656 59.29 22.41 -5.79
N ALA A 657 59.05 22.49 -7.09
CA ALA A 657 59.80 21.68 -8.04
C ALA A 657 61.14 22.37 -8.28
N MET A 658 62.25 21.68 -7.98
CA MET A 658 63.41 21.50 -8.88
C MET A 658 64.71 21.22 -8.11
N ALA A 659 65.31 20.08 -8.50
CA ALA A 659 66.71 19.89 -8.84
C ALA A 659 67.59 18.99 -7.93
N ARG A 660 68.24 18.04 -8.63
CA ARG A 660 69.51 17.31 -8.37
C ARG A 660 69.37 15.98 -7.63
N SER A 661 69.42 14.83 -8.31
CA SER A 661 70.58 14.15 -8.96
C SER A 661 71.64 13.60 -8.00
N GLY A 662 71.81 12.27 -8.04
CA GLY A 662 73.03 11.53 -7.65
C GLY A 662 73.07 11.15 -6.17
N ARG A 663 72.99 9.87 -5.78
CA ARG A 663 73.77 8.70 -6.16
C ARG A 663 73.00 7.43 -5.82
#